data_AF-A0A1G6JG09-F1
#
_entry.id   AF-A0A1G6JG09-F1
#
_cell.length_a   1.000
_cell.length_b   1.000
_cell.length_c   1.000
_cell.angle_alpha   90.00
_cell.angle_beta   90.00
_cell.angle_gamma   90.00
#
_symmetry.space_group_name_H-M   'P 1'
#
loop_
_entity.id
_entity.type
_entity.pdbx_description
1 polymer ?
#
loop_
_entity_poly.entity_id
_entity_poly.type
_entity_poly.pdbx_seq_one_letter_code
_entity_poly.pdbx_strand_id
1 'polypeptide(L)'
;MEGYSLKPGLDTNLFAGLEVLSAVYEGDMLKVTGTFNEQALFGGRNDWNIYLPAADKFEGRFYQRVYPFNTNNLPDDLKFSSSSGGYQVEYYELFKINGAALAADISRTIAANYYGLNRDQVRNPQSDDYIYGYAYGGSGGSPAAIDIMEDKTYNVWDGAVPFVIIGPYTYSTGGDTIPVFRNLLLRGLGSSIWDAMRPGGIGREAMYATLTPLQKEALSELELLGLRWEDIGNVGTDLTAPGGPTLPAGYVEDFWTKPGYTGTDSSLIGQYFRDIRGTTIDGTVMTDELLAKIAWHRHRNFDPKLGLFMYDHLNRFAKAGPVESSSRWTGDIQRKGMLVQNMQDGGAIYVTAEWYKRQVAAAGKSDDFRVYVQEAAGHLDGPISSGGDVPYLGLLEQALRDLSAWVEEDKQPAPSTVYDFPNNQIVLKEGKGRLGLQPTITVSANGGKRAEVAQGDRVRFNAKIEPAVAGDVVTRVEWNPGTPDAPWTDVAFTAKRDGSVAIRRDESFQAVGTYFPAFRVTAYRNGAPAEGIVGRLMNQTPARVVVKDQTRPEASLAAPTSTGPFRTLDIKVDATDAVGLAKITADVYRGSKLVQSTQTPLNGETAASHTASVTVPDGDYTVKYSATDAAGNVSKVGSTRVTVDTTAPTVEVKSGKIYTTKVGTAYSLISFKFEDKEKVDRVTVNGVTTDLPNLRSASLDRVKPGVAGAQRGANELIVYDVAGNSATFTFTLN
;
A
#
# COMPACT_ATOMS: atom_id res chain seq x y z
N MET A 1 40.36 -33.67 -18.18
CA MET A 1 39.43 -33.64 -19.33
C MET A 1 39.78 -34.67 -20.41
N GLU A 2 41.04 -35.12 -20.50
CA GLU A 2 41.42 -36.21 -21.39
C GLU A 2 40.52 -37.46 -21.21
N GLY A 3 40.09 -38.04 -22.33
CA GLY A 3 39.17 -39.18 -22.39
C GLY A 3 37.71 -38.88 -22.04
N TYR A 4 37.31 -37.62 -21.83
CA TYR A 4 35.91 -37.28 -21.62
C TYR A 4 35.09 -37.46 -22.91
N SER A 5 33.94 -38.12 -22.78
CA SER A 5 32.95 -38.25 -23.85
C SER A 5 31.70 -37.45 -23.49
N LEU A 6 31.22 -36.65 -24.45
CA LEU A 6 30.01 -35.84 -24.26
C LEU A 6 28.77 -36.74 -24.24
N LYS A 7 27.88 -36.52 -23.27
CA LYS A 7 26.59 -37.23 -23.22
C LYS A 7 25.77 -36.96 -24.49
N PRO A 8 25.11 -37.98 -25.07
CA PRO A 8 24.21 -37.80 -26.22
C PRO A 8 23.14 -36.74 -25.94
N GLY A 9 22.88 -35.87 -26.91
CA GLY A 9 21.89 -34.79 -26.82
C GLY A 9 22.46 -33.43 -26.37
N LEU A 10 23.66 -33.38 -25.81
CA LEU A 10 24.34 -32.11 -25.48
C LEU A 10 24.93 -31.44 -26.73
N ASP A 11 25.04 -30.11 -26.67
CA ASP A 11 25.51 -29.28 -27.80
C ASP A 11 27.01 -29.51 -28.08
N THR A 12 27.31 -30.15 -29.20
CA THR A 12 28.68 -30.47 -29.63
C THR A 12 29.50 -29.23 -30.00
N ASN A 13 28.85 -28.12 -30.37
CA ASN A 13 29.56 -26.89 -30.72
C ASN A 13 30.08 -26.18 -29.46
N LEU A 14 29.27 -26.17 -28.39
CA LEU A 14 29.72 -25.68 -27.09
C LEU A 14 30.89 -26.53 -26.58
N PHE A 15 30.75 -27.86 -26.65
CA PHE A 15 31.80 -28.79 -26.21
C PHE A 15 33.15 -28.57 -26.92
N ALA A 16 33.16 -28.23 -28.20
CA ALA A 16 34.40 -27.98 -28.95
C ALA A 16 35.25 -26.81 -28.40
N GLY A 17 34.64 -25.89 -27.63
CA GLY A 17 35.34 -24.76 -26.99
C GLY A 17 35.72 -25.00 -25.54
N LEU A 18 35.49 -26.20 -25.01
CA LEU A 18 35.62 -26.46 -23.60
C LEU A 18 37.07 -26.34 -23.12
N GLU A 19 37.29 -25.44 -22.18
CA GLU A 19 38.60 -25.21 -21.55
C GLU A 19 38.44 -25.08 -20.03
N VAL A 20 39.36 -25.69 -19.27
CA VAL A 20 39.50 -25.45 -17.82
C VAL A 20 40.54 -24.36 -17.63
N LEU A 21 40.13 -23.22 -17.06
CA LEU A 21 40.96 -22.04 -16.90
C LEU A 21 41.76 -22.08 -15.59
N SER A 22 41.16 -22.56 -14.51
CA SER A 22 41.84 -22.63 -13.20
C SER A 22 41.20 -23.66 -12.27
N ALA A 23 41.98 -24.11 -11.30
CA ALA A 23 41.53 -24.91 -10.16
C ALA A 23 42.26 -24.41 -8.91
N VAL A 24 41.54 -23.72 -8.01
CA VAL A 24 42.11 -23.04 -6.85
C VAL A 24 41.25 -23.29 -5.61
N TYR A 25 41.87 -23.40 -4.45
CA TYR A 25 41.11 -23.46 -3.20
C TYR A 25 40.64 -22.06 -2.79
N GLU A 26 39.34 -21.91 -2.55
CA GLU A 26 38.72 -20.74 -1.94
C GLU A 26 38.14 -21.17 -0.58
N GLY A 27 38.87 -20.90 0.50
CA GLY A 27 38.54 -21.45 1.81
C GLY A 27 38.77 -22.96 1.87
N ASP A 28 37.73 -23.71 2.24
CA ASP A 28 37.70 -25.18 2.32
C ASP A 28 37.16 -25.86 1.06
N MET A 29 36.83 -25.09 0.02
CA MET A 29 36.31 -25.61 -1.25
C MET A 29 37.32 -25.49 -2.38
N LEU A 30 37.40 -26.52 -3.22
CA LEU A 30 38.09 -26.42 -4.50
C LEU A 30 37.15 -25.77 -5.51
N LYS A 31 37.53 -24.60 -6.01
CA LYS A 31 36.88 -23.94 -7.14
C LYS A 31 37.57 -24.28 -8.44
N VAL A 32 36.82 -24.82 -9.39
CA VAL A 32 37.25 -25.05 -10.77
C VAL A 32 36.50 -24.09 -11.68
N THR A 33 37.23 -23.27 -12.43
CA THR A 33 36.68 -22.35 -13.42
C THR A 33 37.02 -22.85 -14.82
N GLY A 34 36.05 -22.81 -15.72
CA GLY A 34 36.28 -23.09 -17.14
C GLY A 34 35.32 -22.34 -18.05
N THR A 35 35.47 -22.50 -19.36
CA THR A 35 34.69 -21.80 -20.39
C THR A 35 34.35 -22.74 -21.55
N PHE A 36 33.45 -22.31 -22.44
CA PHE A 36 33.13 -22.97 -23.72
C PHE A 36 32.69 -21.96 -24.78
N ASN A 37 32.42 -22.41 -26.02
CA ASN A 37 32.13 -21.55 -27.19
C ASN A 37 30.74 -20.87 -27.13
N GLU A 38 30.48 -20.03 -26.14
CA GLU A 38 29.27 -19.20 -26.05
C GLU A 38 29.63 -17.71 -25.85
N GLN A 39 28.91 -16.82 -26.54
CA GLN A 39 29.07 -15.37 -26.34
C GLN A 39 28.31 -14.92 -25.08
N ALA A 40 28.99 -14.24 -24.17
CA ALA A 40 28.35 -13.46 -23.12
C ALA A 40 27.38 -12.44 -23.72
N LEU A 41 26.09 -12.66 -23.50
CA LEU A 41 25.07 -11.64 -23.70
C LEU A 41 25.00 -10.77 -22.42
N PHE A 42 24.86 -9.46 -22.59
CA PHE A 42 24.71 -8.49 -21.49
C PHE A 42 25.88 -8.40 -20.48
N GLY A 43 27.12 -8.66 -20.92
CA GLY A 43 28.31 -8.49 -20.07
C GLY A 43 28.51 -9.58 -19.01
N GLY A 44 27.83 -10.73 -19.15
CA GLY A 44 28.09 -11.93 -18.34
C GLY A 44 29.50 -12.50 -18.52
N ARG A 45 29.92 -13.41 -17.63
CA ARG A 45 31.15 -14.21 -17.84
C ARG A 45 30.83 -15.36 -18.78
N ASN A 46 31.75 -15.68 -19.70
CA ASN A 46 31.70 -16.91 -20.50
C ASN A 46 32.10 -18.15 -19.67
N ASP A 47 32.23 -18.00 -18.35
CA ASP A 47 32.88 -18.97 -17.49
C ASP A 47 31.87 -19.63 -16.57
N TRP A 48 31.88 -20.96 -16.54
CA TRP A 48 31.24 -21.75 -15.51
C TRP A 48 32.18 -21.94 -14.32
N ASN A 49 31.61 -22.12 -13.13
CA ASN A 49 32.37 -22.39 -11.91
C ASN A 49 31.78 -23.59 -11.18
N ILE A 50 32.64 -24.45 -10.64
CA ILE A 50 32.25 -25.59 -9.82
C ILE A 50 32.97 -25.48 -8.49
N TYR A 51 32.24 -25.55 -7.38
CA TYR A 51 32.77 -25.41 -6.02
C TYR A 51 32.56 -26.73 -5.27
N LEU A 52 33.65 -27.46 -5.08
CA LEU A 52 33.67 -28.80 -4.50
C LEU A 52 34.06 -28.69 -3.01
N PRO A 53 33.17 -29.01 -2.06
CA PRO A 53 33.52 -29.06 -0.64
C PRO A 53 34.45 -30.23 -0.33
N ALA A 54 35.01 -30.26 0.88
CA ALA A 54 35.78 -31.38 1.40
C ALA A 54 35.00 -32.73 1.28
N ALA A 55 35.73 -33.82 1.09
CA ALA A 55 35.15 -35.14 0.80
C ALA A 55 34.23 -35.67 1.90
N ASP A 56 34.42 -35.28 3.16
CA ASP A 56 33.56 -35.64 4.29
C ASP A 56 32.19 -34.93 4.28
N LYS A 57 32.02 -33.93 3.41
CA LYS A 57 30.75 -33.22 3.17
C LYS A 57 30.03 -33.69 1.91
N PHE A 58 30.62 -34.62 1.14
CA PHE A 58 30.04 -35.06 -0.12
C PHE A 58 29.24 -36.35 0.06
N GLU A 59 27.97 -36.32 -0.35
CA GLU A 59 27.03 -37.44 -0.28
C GLU A 59 26.45 -37.77 -1.67
N GLY A 60 27.19 -37.49 -2.75
CA GLY A 60 26.77 -37.87 -4.11
C GLY A 60 25.85 -36.87 -4.80
N ARG A 61 25.87 -35.58 -4.45
CA ARG A 61 24.94 -34.57 -5.01
C ARG A 61 25.66 -33.39 -5.66
N PHE A 62 24.97 -32.74 -6.59
CA PHE A 62 25.24 -31.36 -6.94
C PHE A 62 23.97 -30.52 -7.01
N TYR A 63 24.15 -29.24 -6.75
CA TYR A 63 23.11 -28.23 -6.89
C TYR A 63 23.58 -27.17 -7.89
N GLN A 64 22.66 -26.72 -8.73
CA GLN A 64 22.95 -25.73 -9.76
C GLN A 64 21.90 -24.63 -9.77
N ARG A 65 22.36 -23.41 -9.52
CA ARG A 65 21.53 -22.23 -9.78
C ARG A 65 21.50 -21.99 -11.29
N VAL A 66 20.30 -21.95 -11.85
CA VAL A 66 20.06 -21.55 -13.24
C VAL A 66 19.44 -20.16 -13.26
N TYR A 67 20.24 -19.15 -13.57
CA TYR A 67 19.79 -17.76 -13.61
C TYR A 67 20.55 -16.99 -14.71
N PRO A 68 19.92 -16.02 -15.37
CA PRO A 68 20.57 -15.30 -16.48
C PRO A 68 21.70 -14.34 -16.06
N PHE A 69 21.81 -14.02 -14.77
CA PHE A 69 22.73 -13.01 -14.23
C PHE A 69 23.33 -13.44 -12.89
N ASN A 70 24.46 -12.83 -12.51
CA ASN A 70 24.98 -12.98 -11.14
C ASN A 70 24.08 -12.22 -10.16
N THR A 71 23.54 -12.93 -9.17
CA THR A 71 22.62 -12.40 -8.16
C THR A 71 23.28 -12.15 -6.80
N ASN A 72 24.60 -12.34 -6.67
CA ASN A 72 25.37 -12.27 -5.42
C ASN A 72 24.92 -13.24 -4.31
N ASN A 73 24.09 -14.24 -4.61
CA ASN A 73 23.63 -15.26 -3.66
C ASN A 73 24.64 -16.40 -3.41
N LEU A 74 25.72 -16.43 -4.19
CA LEU A 74 26.71 -17.51 -4.18
C LEU A 74 27.19 -17.88 -2.75
N PRO A 75 27.50 -16.95 -1.83
CA PRO A 75 27.96 -17.33 -0.49
C PRO A 75 26.97 -18.22 0.28
N ASP A 76 25.67 -18.03 0.09
CA ASP A 76 24.65 -18.85 0.76
C ASP A 76 24.37 -20.15 -0.02
N ASP A 77 24.43 -20.10 -1.36
CA ASP A 77 24.39 -21.32 -2.20
C ASP A 77 25.52 -22.30 -1.85
N LEU A 78 26.74 -21.81 -1.64
CA LEU A 78 27.88 -22.64 -1.24
C LEU A 78 27.65 -23.31 0.12
N LYS A 79 27.13 -22.57 1.11
CA LYS A 79 26.79 -23.13 2.43
C LYS A 79 25.67 -24.15 2.31
N PHE A 80 24.64 -23.86 1.54
CA PHE A 80 23.52 -24.77 1.32
C PHE A 80 24.00 -26.08 0.71
N SER A 81 24.71 -26.03 -0.41
CA SER A 81 25.15 -27.21 -1.15
C SER A 81 26.07 -28.08 -0.31
N SER A 82 27.09 -27.49 0.31
CA SER A 82 28.02 -28.21 1.19
C SER A 82 27.32 -28.85 2.40
N SER A 83 26.40 -28.13 3.05
CA SER A 83 25.62 -28.67 4.19
C SER A 83 24.53 -29.67 3.80
N SER A 84 24.25 -29.82 2.49
CA SER A 84 23.24 -30.73 1.95
C SER A 84 23.88 -31.90 1.19
N GLY A 85 25.17 -32.15 1.40
CA GLY A 85 25.85 -33.30 0.82
C GLY A 85 26.32 -33.11 -0.63
N GLY A 86 26.40 -31.88 -1.12
CA GLY A 86 26.67 -31.63 -2.54
C GLY A 86 27.65 -30.50 -2.84
N TYR A 87 28.09 -30.46 -4.09
CA TYR A 87 28.88 -29.35 -4.64
C TYR A 87 27.99 -28.36 -5.41
N GLN A 88 28.46 -27.12 -5.57
CA GLN A 88 27.73 -26.08 -6.31
C GLN A 88 28.24 -25.96 -7.75
N VAL A 89 27.33 -25.84 -8.71
CA VAL A 89 27.60 -25.51 -10.11
C VAL A 89 26.99 -24.14 -10.44
N GLU A 90 27.78 -23.24 -11.00
CA GLU A 90 27.35 -21.91 -11.43
C GLU A 90 27.61 -21.71 -12.91
N TYR A 91 26.55 -21.36 -13.65
CA TYR A 91 26.64 -20.90 -15.03
C TYR A 91 25.49 -19.93 -15.33
N TYR A 92 25.77 -18.86 -16.06
CA TYR A 92 24.78 -17.83 -16.37
C TYR A 92 24.47 -17.84 -17.87
N GLU A 93 23.23 -18.17 -18.22
CA GLU A 93 22.74 -18.12 -19.60
C GLU A 93 21.31 -17.58 -19.68
N LEU A 94 21.02 -16.86 -20.76
CA LEU A 94 19.76 -16.18 -20.93
C LEU A 94 18.69 -17.12 -21.52
N PHE A 95 17.73 -17.52 -20.69
CA PHE A 95 16.54 -18.29 -21.07
C PHE A 95 16.83 -19.58 -21.86
N LYS A 96 17.98 -20.22 -21.62
CA LYS A 96 18.39 -21.50 -22.23
C LYS A 96 18.89 -22.44 -21.14
N ILE A 97 19.11 -23.70 -21.51
CA ILE A 97 19.67 -24.72 -20.61
C ILE A 97 20.87 -25.48 -21.21
N ASN A 98 21.35 -25.10 -22.40
CA ASN A 98 22.37 -25.87 -23.12
C ASN A 98 23.72 -25.78 -22.41
N GLY A 99 24.14 -24.56 -22.05
CA GLY A 99 25.40 -24.34 -21.38
C GLY A 99 25.34 -24.81 -19.92
N ALA A 100 24.21 -24.65 -19.24
CA ALA A 100 23.98 -25.17 -17.89
C ALA A 100 24.04 -26.70 -17.88
N ALA A 101 23.45 -27.37 -18.88
CA ALA A 101 23.50 -28.82 -19.03
C ALA A 101 24.93 -29.30 -19.27
N LEU A 102 25.68 -28.61 -20.11
CA LEU A 102 27.09 -28.93 -20.37
C LEU A 102 27.94 -28.75 -19.10
N ALA A 103 27.81 -27.63 -18.40
CA ALA A 103 28.53 -27.35 -17.16
C ALA A 103 28.22 -28.41 -16.08
N ALA A 104 26.94 -28.77 -15.91
CA ALA A 104 26.51 -29.83 -15.00
C ALA A 104 27.06 -31.21 -15.38
N ASP A 105 27.02 -31.58 -16.67
CA ASP A 105 27.55 -32.88 -17.12
C ASP A 105 29.06 -32.98 -16.90
N ILE A 106 29.82 -31.92 -17.22
CA ILE A 106 31.27 -31.87 -16.99
C ILE A 106 31.59 -31.89 -15.50
N SER A 107 30.76 -31.25 -14.67
CA SER A 107 30.98 -31.17 -13.23
C SER A 107 31.08 -32.55 -12.58
N ARG A 108 30.29 -33.53 -13.05
CA ARG A 108 30.38 -34.91 -12.56
C ARG A 108 31.74 -35.55 -12.83
N THR A 109 32.35 -35.27 -13.98
CA THR A 109 33.70 -35.78 -14.30
C THR A 109 34.75 -35.13 -13.39
N ILE A 110 34.61 -33.83 -13.12
CA ILE A 110 35.54 -33.11 -12.25
C ILE A 110 35.39 -33.62 -10.81
N ALA A 111 34.15 -33.75 -10.33
CA ALA A 111 33.83 -34.31 -9.02
C ALA A 111 34.33 -35.76 -8.88
N ALA A 112 34.16 -36.60 -9.91
CA ALA A 112 34.68 -37.97 -9.89
C ALA A 112 36.19 -38.02 -9.67
N ASN A 113 36.94 -37.17 -10.35
CA ASN A 113 38.39 -37.08 -10.16
C ASN A 113 38.76 -36.56 -8.76
N TYR A 114 38.02 -35.58 -8.25
CA TYR A 114 38.29 -34.97 -6.96
C TYR A 114 37.97 -35.89 -5.78
N TYR A 115 36.83 -36.57 -5.82
CA TYR A 115 36.35 -37.48 -4.77
C TYR A 115 36.82 -38.93 -4.95
N GLY A 116 37.50 -39.26 -6.06
CA GLY A 116 38.02 -40.61 -6.33
C GLY A 116 36.95 -41.63 -6.75
N LEU A 117 35.87 -41.17 -7.40
CA LEU A 117 34.78 -42.02 -7.90
C LEU A 117 35.11 -42.61 -9.28
N ASN A 118 34.40 -43.67 -9.68
CA ASN A 118 34.49 -44.18 -11.05
C ASN A 118 33.84 -43.21 -12.05
N ARG A 119 34.68 -42.55 -12.86
CA ARG A 119 34.28 -41.57 -13.88
C ARG A 119 33.22 -42.07 -14.86
N ASP A 120 33.17 -43.37 -15.14
CA ASP A 120 32.21 -43.95 -16.09
C ASP A 120 30.85 -44.21 -15.44
N GLN A 121 30.81 -44.24 -14.09
CA GLN A 121 29.62 -44.59 -13.32
C GLN A 121 28.91 -43.38 -12.70
N VAL A 122 29.55 -42.21 -12.60
CA VAL A 122 28.92 -40.99 -12.04
C VAL A 122 27.67 -40.50 -12.78
N ARG A 123 27.37 -41.07 -13.96
CA ARG A 123 26.17 -40.80 -14.78
C ARG A 123 25.19 -41.97 -14.85
N ASN A 124 25.52 -43.10 -14.23
CA ASN A 124 24.72 -44.31 -14.24
C ASN A 124 23.82 -44.35 -12.99
N PRO A 125 22.49 -44.14 -13.11
CA PRO A 125 21.59 -44.10 -11.95
C PRO A 125 21.50 -45.42 -11.17
N GLN A 126 22.06 -46.51 -11.71
CA GLN A 126 22.14 -47.81 -11.04
C GLN A 126 23.45 -48.04 -10.28
N SER A 127 24.36 -47.06 -10.26
CA SER A 127 25.65 -47.16 -9.57
C SER A 127 25.66 -46.41 -8.24
N ASP A 128 26.38 -46.94 -7.27
CA ASP A 128 26.68 -46.24 -6.00
C ASP A 128 27.56 -44.99 -6.20
N ASP A 129 28.29 -44.90 -7.33
CA ASP A 129 29.08 -43.72 -7.69
C ASP A 129 28.23 -42.64 -8.38
N TYR A 130 26.94 -42.87 -8.60
CA TYR A 130 26.05 -41.91 -9.27
C TYR A 130 26.04 -40.57 -8.53
N ILE A 131 26.14 -39.48 -9.30
CA ILE A 131 26.01 -38.13 -8.76
C ILE A 131 24.65 -37.56 -9.17
N TYR A 132 23.76 -37.40 -8.19
CA TYR A 132 22.45 -36.77 -8.35
C TYR A 132 22.59 -35.27 -8.63
N GLY A 133 21.73 -34.75 -9.52
CA GLY A 133 21.76 -33.36 -9.94
C GLY A 133 20.45 -32.62 -9.71
N TYR A 134 20.51 -31.48 -9.03
CA TYR A 134 19.34 -30.65 -8.73
C TYR A 134 19.52 -29.23 -9.25
N ALA A 135 18.54 -28.70 -9.97
CA ALA A 135 18.55 -27.34 -10.47
C ALA A 135 17.52 -26.45 -9.76
N TYR A 136 17.81 -25.16 -9.65
CA TYR A 136 16.86 -24.19 -9.12
C TYR A 136 17.07 -22.82 -9.74
N GLY A 137 15.98 -22.11 -9.98
CA GLY A 137 16.00 -20.83 -10.67
C GLY A 137 14.69 -20.11 -10.48
N GLY A 138 14.76 -18.82 -10.16
CA GLY A 138 13.57 -18.01 -9.97
C GLY A 138 13.55 -16.80 -10.87
N SER A 139 12.43 -16.08 -10.93
CA SER A 139 12.29 -14.90 -11.78
C SER A 139 12.76 -15.21 -13.22
N GLY A 140 13.70 -14.45 -13.79
CA GLY A 140 14.30 -14.74 -15.11
C GLY A 140 14.94 -16.12 -15.29
N GLY A 141 15.32 -16.80 -14.20
CA GLY A 141 15.83 -18.18 -14.19
C GLY A 141 14.76 -19.27 -14.11
N SER A 142 13.52 -18.94 -13.76
CA SER A 142 12.46 -19.94 -13.66
C SER A 142 12.10 -20.65 -14.97
N PRO A 143 12.20 -20.01 -16.18
CA PRO A 143 12.00 -20.73 -17.43
C PRO A 143 13.03 -21.84 -17.62
N ALA A 144 14.29 -21.60 -17.25
CA ALA A 144 15.34 -22.61 -17.34
C ALA A 144 15.09 -23.78 -16.37
N ALA A 145 14.66 -23.49 -15.14
CA ALA A 145 14.29 -24.54 -14.18
C ALA A 145 13.08 -25.37 -14.65
N ILE A 146 12.12 -24.75 -15.34
CA ILE A 146 10.94 -25.43 -15.91
C ILE A 146 11.29 -26.24 -17.14
N ASP A 147 12.16 -25.72 -18.02
CA ASP A 147 12.75 -26.51 -19.08
C ASP A 147 13.45 -27.74 -18.53
N ILE A 148 14.22 -27.59 -17.45
CA ILE A 148 14.84 -28.73 -16.79
C ILE A 148 13.77 -29.68 -16.23
N MET A 149 12.60 -29.27 -15.76
CA MET A 149 11.59 -30.26 -15.35
C MET A 149 10.96 -30.99 -16.55
N GLU A 150 10.75 -30.31 -17.67
CA GLU A 150 10.05 -30.84 -18.86
C GLU A 150 10.97 -31.48 -19.91
N ASP A 151 12.29 -31.27 -19.79
CA ASP A 151 13.29 -31.70 -20.77
C ASP A 151 13.36 -33.22 -20.89
N LYS A 152 13.24 -33.73 -22.11
CA LYS A 152 13.45 -35.15 -22.45
C LYS A 152 14.83 -35.42 -23.07
N THR A 153 15.61 -34.37 -23.35
CA THR A 153 16.77 -34.43 -24.24
C THR A 153 18.08 -34.59 -23.48
N TYR A 154 18.39 -33.70 -22.54
CA TYR A 154 19.68 -33.70 -21.85
C TYR A 154 19.72 -34.75 -20.73
N ASN A 155 18.61 -34.86 -19.98
CA ASN A 155 18.46 -35.78 -18.85
C ASN A 155 19.65 -35.69 -17.86
N VAL A 156 20.15 -34.47 -17.62
CA VAL A 156 21.35 -34.20 -16.80
C VAL A 156 21.00 -34.04 -15.32
N TRP A 157 19.77 -33.64 -15.01
CA TRP A 157 19.29 -33.42 -13.64
C TRP A 157 18.19 -34.42 -13.29
N ASP A 158 18.09 -34.72 -12.01
CA ASP A 158 17.13 -35.65 -11.42
C ASP A 158 15.91 -34.94 -10.81
N GLY A 159 16.01 -33.63 -10.58
CA GLY A 159 14.91 -32.79 -10.14
C GLY A 159 15.21 -31.30 -10.27
N ALA A 160 14.16 -30.49 -10.21
CA ALA A 160 14.30 -29.04 -10.23
C ALA A 160 13.28 -28.31 -9.34
N VAL A 161 13.68 -27.13 -8.88
CA VAL A 161 12.85 -26.21 -8.09
C VAL A 161 12.80 -24.83 -8.74
N PRO A 162 11.84 -24.54 -9.62
CA PRO A 162 11.52 -23.17 -9.97
C PRO A 162 10.92 -22.42 -8.77
N PHE A 163 11.28 -21.15 -8.61
CA PHE A 163 10.69 -20.30 -7.56
C PHE A 163 10.34 -18.91 -8.09
N VAL A 164 9.40 -18.20 -7.47
CA VAL A 164 8.93 -16.87 -7.91
C VAL A 164 8.80 -16.77 -9.44
N ILE A 165 7.99 -17.67 -9.99
CA ILE A 165 8.12 -18.01 -11.41
C ILE A 165 7.61 -16.88 -12.30
N ILE A 166 8.37 -16.55 -13.34
CA ILE A 166 7.79 -15.83 -14.48
C ILE A 166 7.06 -16.82 -15.37
N GLY A 167 6.08 -16.36 -16.12
CA GLY A 167 5.42 -17.13 -17.17
C GLY A 167 5.08 -16.24 -18.36
N PRO A 168 4.33 -16.74 -19.35
CA PRO A 168 4.00 -15.98 -20.55
C PRO A 168 3.26 -14.65 -20.28
N TYR A 169 2.74 -14.48 -19.05
CA TYR A 169 1.86 -13.39 -18.60
C TYR A 169 2.48 -12.48 -17.52
N THR A 170 3.64 -12.80 -16.92
CA THR A 170 4.13 -12.12 -15.68
C THR A 170 4.94 -10.84 -15.90
N TYR A 171 4.86 -10.21 -17.07
CA TYR A 171 5.52 -8.92 -17.31
C TYR A 171 4.74 -7.70 -16.81
N SER A 172 3.67 -7.93 -16.04
CA SER A 172 2.64 -6.95 -15.66
C SER A 172 3.07 -5.84 -14.71
N THR A 173 4.28 -5.89 -14.13
CA THR A 173 4.70 -4.89 -13.11
C THR A 173 5.97 -4.10 -13.45
N GLY A 174 6.75 -4.53 -14.45
CA GLY A 174 8.07 -3.95 -14.76
C GLY A 174 8.22 -3.23 -16.10
N GLY A 175 7.27 -3.39 -17.03
CA GLY A 175 7.38 -2.79 -18.38
C GLY A 175 6.07 -2.62 -19.16
N ASP A 176 4.92 -2.80 -18.50
CA ASP A 176 3.58 -2.80 -19.11
C ASP A 176 2.74 -1.57 -18.70
N THR A 177 1.62 -1.37 -19.40
CA THR A 177 0.72 -0.20 -19.24
C THR A 177 -0.33 -0.36 -18.12
N ILE A 178 -0.36 -1.52 -17.44
CA ILE A 178 -1.28 -1.83 -16.34
C ILE A 178 -1.16 -0.83 -15.17
N PRO A 179 0.04 -0.43 -14.69
CA PRO A 179 0.17 0.60 -13.66
C PRO A 179 -0.49 1.92 -14.07
N VAL A 180 -0.39 2.31 -15.34
CA VAL A 180 -0.98 3.53 -15.89
C VAL A 180 -2.50 3.42 -15.94
N PHE A 181 -3.02 2.27 -16.40
CA PHE A 181 -4.45 1.94 -16.41
C PHE A 181 -5.05 2.02 -15.00
N ARG A 182 -4.38 1.41 -14.02
CA ARG A 182 -4.75 1.48 -12.60
C ARG A 182 -4.73 2.92 -12.08
N ASN A 183 -3.66 3.67 -12.34
CA ASN A 183 -3.51 5.06 -11.89
C ASN A 183 -4.62 5.97 -12.44
N LEU A 184 -5.02 5.74 -13.70
CA LEU A 184 -6.09 6.49 -14.36
C LEU A 184 -7.46 6.16 -13.75
N LEU A 185 -7.82 4.88 -13.66
CA LEU A 185 -9.19 4.46 -13.32
C LEU A 185 -9.48 4.40 -11.81
N LEU A 186 -8.45 4.18 -10.98
CA LEU A 186 -8.57 4.08 -9.53
C LEU A 186 -8.00 5.31 -8.81
N ARG A 187 -7.85 6.43 -9.53
CA ARG A 187 -7.26 7.67 -9.00
C ARG A 187 -7.91 8.10 -7.69
N GLY A 188 -7.08 8.40 -6.69
CA GLY A 188 -7.52 8.82 -5.35
C GLY A 188 -7.95 7.70 -4.41
N LEU A 189 -7.93 6.43 -4.84
CA LEU A 189 -8.35 5.29 -4.03
C LEU A 189 -7.21 4.46 -3.44
N GLY A 190 -5.95 4.75 -3.79
CA GLY A 190 -4.82 3.88 -3.46
C GLY A 190 -4.71 3.54 -1.97
N SER A 191 -4.73 4.55 -1.09
CA SER A 191 -4.69 4.35 0.36
C SER A 191 -5.89 3.56 0.88
N SER A 192 -7.09 3.80 0.36
CA SER A 192 -8.32 3.10 0.78
C SER A 192 -8.33 1.63 0.35
N ILE A 193 -7.93 1.33 -0.89
CA ILE A 193 -7.80 -0.04 -1.41
C ILE A 193 -6.76 -0.80 -0.58
N TRP A 194 -5.60 -0.17 -0.38
CA TRP A 194 -4.50 -0.77 0.34
C TRP A 194 -4.86 -1.02 1.82
N ASP A 195 -5.51 -0.06 2.49
CA ASP A 195 -5.94 -0.22 3.88
C ASP A 195 -7.06 -1.26 4.03
N ALA A 196 -7.97 -1.36 3.07
CA ALA A 196 -9.08 -2.31 3.12
C ALA A 196 -8.60 -3.77 3.19
N MET A 197 -7.49 -4.09 2.53
CA MET A 197 -7.00 -5.46 2.39
C MET A 197 -5.90 -5.83 3.37
N ARG A 198 -5.26 -4.84 4.01
CA ARG A 198 -4.33 -5.09 5.10
C ARG A 198 -5.00 -5.85 6.26
N PRO A 199 -4.23 -6.57 7.09
CA PRO A 199 -4.76 -7.28 8.26
C PRO A 199 -5.62 -6.36 9.13
N GLY A 200 -6.83 -6.83 9.50
CA GLY A 200 -7.82 -6.04 10.24
C GLY A 200 -8.54 -4.95 9.43
N GLY A 201 -8.32 -4.86 8.12
CA GLY A 201 -9.04 -3.98 7.20
C GLY A 201 -10.50 -4.36 7.00
N ILE A 202 -11.24 -3.51 6.27
CA ILE A 202 -12.68 -3.71 6.02
C ILE A 202 -12.97 -4.87 5.06
N GLY A 203 -11.95 -5.35 4.33
CA GLY A 203 -12.03 -6.44 3.37
C GLY A 203 -12.63 -6.03 2.02
N ARG A 204 -12.52 -6.96 1.07
CA ARG A 204 -12.91 -6.79 -0.33
C ARG A 204 -14.37 -6.37 -0.50
N GLU A 205 -15.31 -7.05 0.13
CA GLU A 205 -16.75 -6.79 -0.07
C GLU A 205 -17.15 -5.38 0.35
N ALA A 206 -16.67 -4.94 1.52
CA ALA A 206 -16.92 -3.60 2.02
C ALA A 206 -16.23 -2.53 1.15
N MET A 207 -15.00 -2.79 0.69
CA MET A 207 -14.31 -1.91 -0.26
C MET A 207 -15.11 -1.78 -1.56
N TYR A 208 -15.56 -2.90 -2.14
CA TYR A 208 -16.37 -2.89 -3.34
C TYR A 208 -17.65 -2.07 -3.16
N ALA A 209 -18.29 -2.11 -1.99
CA ALA A 209 -19.52 -1.34 -1.75
C ALA A 209 -19.33 0.18 -1.86
N THR A 210 -18.13 0.72 -1.64
CA THR A 210 -17.85 2.16 -1.71
C THR A 210 -17.48 2.66 -3.11
N LEU A 211 -17.26 1.76 -4.07
CA LEU A 211 -16.75 2.09 -5.41
C LEU A 211 -17.87 2.44 -6.40
N THR A 212 -17.57 3.37 -7.32
CA THR A 212 -18.42 3.63 -8.48
C THR A 212 -18.47 2.40 -9.41
N PRO A 213 -19.49 2.29 -10.28
CA PRO A 213 -19.56 1.19 -11.25
C PRO A 213 -18.29 1.06 -12.12
N LEU A 214 -17.75 2.18 -12.61
CA LEU A 214 -16.50 2.20 -13.40
C LEU A 214 -15.31 1.66 -12.58
N GLN A 215 -15.17 2.11 -11.33
CA GLN A 215 -14.08 1.66 -10.46
C GLN A 215 -14.20 0.17 -10.11
N LYS A 216 -15.41 -0.36 -9.94
CA LYS A 216 -15.64 -1.80 -9.76
C LYS A 216 -15.23 -2.61 -10.98
N GLU A 217 -15.53 -2.12 -12.18
CA GLU A 217 -15.13 -2.75 -13.44
C GLU A 217 -13.59 -2.78 -13.56
N ALA A 218 -12.93 -1.64 -13.34
CA ALA A 218 -11.47 -1.54 -13.37
C ALA A 218 -10.78 -2.43 -12.31
N LEU A 219 -11.30 -2.41 -11.08
CA LEU A 219 -10.77 -3.23 -9.99
C LEU A 219 -10.92 -4.73 -10.29
N SER A 220 -12.07 -5.15 -10.82
CA SER A 220 -12.31 -6.55 -11.18
C SER A 220 -11.42 -6.99 -12.33
N GLU A 221 -11.16 -6.12 -13.31
CA GLU A 221 -10.20 -6.39 -14.38
C GLU A 221 -8.79 -6.61 -13.81
N LEU A 222 -8.32 -5.75 -12.90
CA LEU A 222 -7.01 -5.89 -12.27
C LEU A 222 -6.88 -7.17 -11.41
N GLU A 223 -7.93 -7.55 -10.67
CA GLU A 223 -7.96 -8.83 -9.95
C GLU A 223 -7.85 -10.02 -10.90
N LEU A 224 -8.58 -9.98 -12.03
CA LEU A 224 -8.55 -11.04 -13.05
C LEU A 224 -7.20 -11.12 -13.79
N LEU A 225 -6.45 -10.03 -13.87
CA LEU A 225 -5.05 -10.04 -14.30
C LEU A 225 -4.12 -10.69 -13.27
N GLY A 226 -4.66 -11.10 -12.11
CA GLY A 226 -3.93 -11.74 -11.03
C GLY A 226 -3.19 -10.76 -10.13
N LEU A 227 -3.33 -9.44 -10.33
CA LEU A 227 -2.63 -8.47 -9.51
C LEU A 227 -3.03 -8.62 -8.05
N ARG A 228 -2.04 -8.47 -7.18
CA ARG A 228 -2.24 -8.46 -5.73
C ARG A 228 -2.96 -7.20 -5.34
N TRP A 229 -3.75 -7.27 -4.28
CA TRP A 229 -4.44 -6.10 -3.75
C TRP A 229 -3.51 -4.97 -3.34
N GLU A 230 -2.30 -5.32 -2.89
CA GLU A 230 -1.19 -4.41 -2.73
C GLU A 230 -0.88 -3.69 -4.05
N ASP A 231 -0.57 -4.40 -5.12
CA ASP A 231 -0.22 -3.78 -6.41
C ASP A 231 -1.37 -2.96 -7.00
N ILE A 232 -2.61 -3.38 -6.77
CA ILE A 232 -3.82 -2.63 -7.14
C ILE A 232 -3.95 -1.35 -6.30
N GLY A 233 -3.64 -1.41 -5.00
CA GLY A 233 -3.67 -0.27 -4.09
C GLY A 233 -2.51 0.72 -4.30
N ASN A 234 -1.46 0.33 -5.03
CA ASN A 234 -0.33 1.18 -5.37
C ASN A 234 -0.67 2.21 -6.47
N VAL A 235 -1.79 2.93 -6.31
CA VAL A 235 -2.29 3.93 -7.25
C VAL A 235 -1.42 5.19 -7.16
N GLY A 236 -0.61 5.42 -8.20
CA GLY A 236 0.20 6.61 -8.36
C GLY A 236 -0.50 7.71 -9.17
N THR A 237 0.23 8.79 -9.43
CA THR A 237 -0.28 9.91 -10.23
C THR A 237 0.20 9.92 -11.67
N ASP A 238 1.22 9.12 -12.00
CA ASP A 238 1.81 9.07 -13.33
C ASP A 238 0.84 8.45 -14.34
N LEU A 239 0.60 9.18 -15.43
CA LEU A 239 -0.26 8.81 -16.55
C LEU A 239 0.53 8.58 -17.84
N THR A 240 1.86 8.63 -17.77
CA THR A 240 2.73 8.32 -18.90
C THR A 240 3.09 6.84 -18.89
N ALA A 241 3.46 6.30 -20.06
CA ALA A 241 4.00 4.94 -20.18
C ALA A 241 5.46 4.99 -20.70
N PRO A 242 6.41 5.53 -19.92
CA PRO A 242 7.81 5.61 -20.36
C PRO A 242 8.39 4.19 -20.44
N GLY A 243 8.91 3.83 -21.62
CA GLY A 243 9.36 2.46 -21.89
C GLY A 243 8.25 1.43 -22.14
N GLY A 244 6.99 1.88 -22.28
CA GLY A 244 5.86 1.02 -22.65
C GLY A 244 5.96 0.46 -24.08
N PRO A 245 5.03 -0.43 -24.48
CA PRO A 245 5.13 -1.17 -25.73
C PRO A 245 5.10 -0.25 -26.95
N THR A 246 5.92 -0.58 -27.94
CA THR A 246 5.75 -0.05 -29.31
C THR A 246 4.50 -0.67 -29.89
N LEU A 247 3.47 0.16 -30.11
CA LEU A 247 2.23 -0.31 -30.71
C LEU A 247 2.45 -0.70 -32.19
N PRO A 248 1.82 -1.77 -32.69
CA PRO A 248 1.85 -2.11 -34.11
C PRO A 248 1.30 -0.98 -34.98
N ALA A 249 1.81 -0.85 -36.21
CA ALA A 249 1.27 0.09 -37.19
C ALA A 249 -0.23 -0.19 -37.43
N GLY A 250 -1.05 0.86 -37.45
CA GLY A 250 -2.51 0.76 -37.62
C GLY A 250 -3.29 0.39 -36.34
N TYR A 251 -2.63 -0.03 -35.26
CA TYR A 251 -3.34 -0.42 -34.02
C TYR A 251 -4.16 0.73 -33.42
N VAL A 252 -3.63 1.95 -33.39
CA VAL A 252 -4.36 3.11 -32.82
C VAL A 252 -5.62 3.42 -33.63
N GLU A 253 -5.57 3.30 -34.96
CA GLU A 253 -6.75 3.49 -35.81
C GLU A 253 -7.78 2.39 -35.54
N ASP A 254 -7.34 1.13 -35.51
CA ASP A 254 -8.18 -0.02 -35.20
C ASP A 254 -8.84 0.11 -33.82
N PHE A 255 -8.07 0.56 -32.82
CA PHE A 255 -8.51 0.77 -31.45
C PHE A 255 -9.75 1.68 -31.35
N TRP A 256 -9.79 2.73 -32.18
CA TRP A 256 -10.88 3.70 -32.17
C TRP A 256 -11.99 3.42 -33.19
N THR A 257 -11.79 2.50 -34.13
CA THR A 257 -12.71 2.32 -35.27
C THR A 257 -13.30 0.91 -35.42
N LYS A 258 -12.58 -0.13 -34.97
CA LYS A 258 -13.02 -1.52 -35.14
C LYS A 258 -13.71 -2.06 -33.89
N PRO A 259 -14.76 -2.88 -34.03
CA PRO A 259 -15.37 -3.58 -32.89
C PRO A 259 -14.37 -4.46 -32.13
N GLY A 260 -14.53 -4.55 -30.82
CA GLY A 260 -13.70 -5.40 -29.95
C GLY A 260 -12.50 -4.71 -29.33
N TYR A 261 -12.30 -3.43 -29.63
CA TYR A 261 -11.33 -2.60 -28.94
C TYR A 261 -11.98 -1.75 -27.85
N THR A 262 -11.23 -1.40 -26.80
CA THR A 262 -11.73 -0.54 -25.71
C THR A 262 -12.28 0.79 -26.23
N GLY A 263 -11.70 1.36 -27.30
CA GLY A 263 -12.21 2.59 -27.91
C GLY A 263 -13.63 2.47 -28.49
N THR A 264 -14.08 1.28 -28.86
CA THR A 264 -15.39 1.03 -29.50
C THR A 264 -16.33 0.12 -28.70
N ASP A 265 -15.85 -0.57 -27.68
CA ASP A 265 -16.66 -1.46 -26.87
C ASP A 265 -17.67 -0.68 -25.98
N SER A 266 -18.71 -1.38 -25.53
CA SER A 266 -19.77 -0.80 -24.70
C SER A 266 -19.51 -0.93 -23.19
N SER A 267 -18.26 -1.18 -22.79
CA SER A 267 -17.88 -1.27 -21.37
C SER A 267 -17.86 0.12 -20.73
N LEU A 268 -17.94 0.21 -19.39
CA LEU A 268 -17.83 1.51 -18.72
C LEU A 268 -16.44 2.10 -18.93
N ILE A 269 -15.41 1.26 -18.98
CA ILE A 269 -14.04 1.66 -19.28
C ILE A 269 -13.95 2.24 -20.70
N GLY A 270 -14.55 1.56 -21.69
CA GLY A 270 -14.58 2.05 -23.06
C GLY A 270 -15.34 3.38 -23.21
N GLN A 271 -16.46 3.53 -22.50
CA GLN A 271 -17.17 4.81 -22.43
C GLN A 271 -16.29 5.91 -21.81
N TYR A 272 -15.68 5.63 -20.67
CA TYR A 272 -14.78 6.58 -20.00
C TYR A 272 -13.62 7.01 -20.91
N PHE A 273 -13.01 6.08 -21.66
CA PHE A 273 -11.91 6.38 -22.59
C PHE A 273 -12.37 7.32 -23.72
N ARG A 274 -13.59 7.13 -24.25
CA ARG A 274 -14.17 8.05 -25.24
C ARG A 274 -14.43 9.43 -24.64
N ASP A 275 -14.91 9.49 -23.41
CA ASP A 275 -15.26 10.76 -22.73
C ASP A 275 -14.01 11.61 -22.42
N ILE A 276 -12.90 10.99 -22.05
CA ILE A 276 -11.65 11.70 -21.72
C ILE A 276 -10.74 11.94 -22.94
N ARG A 277 -11.08 11.42 -24.12
CA ARG A 277 -10.26 11.55 -25.33
C ARG A 277 -10.00 13.02 -25.66
N GLY A 278 -8.73 13.39 -25.77
CA GLY A 278 -8.28 14.77 -26.05
C GLY A 278 -8.32 15.72 -24.84
N THR A 279 -8.78 15.27 -23.67
CA THR A 279 -8.78 16.08 -22.44
C THR A 279 -7.40 16.08 -21.78
N THR A 280 -7.21 16.93 -20.76
CA THR A 280 -5.98 16.97 -19.95
C THR A 280 -6.28 16.54 -18.52
N ILE A 281 -5.52 15.58 -18.00
CA ILE A 281 -5.61 15.07 -16.62
C ILE A 281 -4.21 15.19 -16.02
N ASP A 282 -4.09 15.92 -14.90
CA ASP A 282 -2.81 16.19 -14.20
C ASP A 282 -1.68 16.68 -15.12
N GLY A 283 -2.00 17.55 -16.08
CA GLY A 283 -1.05 18.08 -17.06
C GLY A 283 -0.68 17.11 -18.19
N THR A 284 -1.26 15.90 -18.22
CA THR A 284 -1.06 14.92 -19.29
C THR A 284 -2.24 14.97 -20.27
N VAL A 285 -1.95 15.13 -21.56
CA VAL A 285 -2.98 15.10 -22.62
C VAL A 285 -3.34 13.64 -22.95
N MET A 286 -4.62 13.31 -22.87
CA MET A 286 -5.17 11.99 -23.18
C MET A 286 -5.29 11.79 -24.69
N THR A 287 -4.16 11.60 -25.37
CA THR A 287 -4.12 11.38 -26.83
C THR A 287 -4.67 10.01 -27.22
N ASP A 288 -5.06 9.88 -28.49
CA ASP A 288 -5.51 8.60 -29.07
C ASP A 288 -4.50 7.48 -28.86
N GLU A 289 -3.22 7.78 -29.04
CA GLU A 289 -2.11 6.83 -28.87
C GLU A 289 -1.92 6.46 -27.40
N LEU A 290 -1.98 7.43 -26.48
CA LEU A 290 -1.80 7.16 -25.06
C LEU A 290 -2.91 6.27 -24.51
N LEU A 291 -4.18 6.57 -24.84
CA LEU A 291 -5.31 5.74 -24.41
C LEU A 291 -5.23 4.32 -25.01
N ALA A 292 -4.87 4.21 -26.28
CA ALA A 292 -4.63 2.90 -26.91
C ALA A 292 -3.49 2.12 -26.22
N LYS A 293 -2.39 2.80 -25.82
CA LYS A 293 -1.31 2.21 -25.02
C LYS A 293 -1.81 1.75 -23.65
N ILE A 294 -2.56 2.59 -22.93
CA ILE A 294 -3.07 2.29 -21.58
C ILE A 294 -3.90 1.01 -21.57
N ALA A 295 -4.69 0.74 -22.63
CA ALA A 295 -5.50 -0.47 -22.77
C ALA A 295 -4.81 -1.62 -23.53
N TRP A 296 -3.50 -1.55 -23.78
CA TRP A 296 -2.77 -2.54 -24.56
C TRP A 296 -2.85 -3.96 -23.98
N HIS A 297 -2.85 -4.10 -22.64
CA HIS A 297 -2.93 -5.41 -21.97
C HIS A 297 -4.22 -6.18 -22.32
N ARG A 298 -5.29 -5.49 -22.70
CA ARG A 298 -6.55 -6.10 -23.16
C ARG A 298 -6.46 -6.72 -24.57
N HIS A 299 -5.39 -6.46 -25.31
CA HIS A 299 -5.25 -6.84 -26.73
C HIS A 299 -3.93 -7.58 -27.04
N ARG A 300 -3.19 -8.00 -26.02
CA ARG A 300 -1.96 -8.79 -26.18
C ARG A 300 -2.31 -10.24 -26.58
N ASN A 301 -1.54 -10.83 -27.50
CA ASN A 301 -1.80 -12.16 -28.08
C ASN A 301 -1.83 -13.30 -27.04
N PHE A 302 -2.77 -14.24 -27.22
CA PHE A 302 -3.00 -15.45 -26.42
C PHE A 302 -2.71 -16.74 -27.19
N ASP A 303 -2.21 -17.78 -26.49
CA ASP A 303 -2.26 -19.16 -26.98
C ASP A 303 -3.54 -19.86 -26.45
N PRO A 304 -4.50 -20.22 -27.31
CA PRO A 304 -5.71 -20.92 -26.91
C PRO A 304 -5.49 -22.37 -26.44
N LYS A 305 -4.31 -22.98 -26.66
CA LYS A 305 -3.97 -24.32 -26.13
C LYS A 305 -3.61 -24.31 -24.64
N LEU A 306 -3.14 -23.17 -24.12
CA LEU A 306 -2.66 -23.03 -22.74
C LEU A 306 -3.78 -22.76 -21.72
N GLY A 307 -5.04 -22.57 -22.17
CA GLY A 307 -6.21 -22.51 -21.30
C GLY A 307 -6.23 -21.33 -20.32
N LEU A 308 -5.66 -20.18 -20.70
CA LEU A 308 -5.59 -18.99 -19.85
C LEU A 308 -6.34 -17.79 -20.44
N PHE A 309 -7.26 -17.29 -19.63
CA PHE A 309 -8.10 -16.13 -19.88
C PHE A 309 -7.44 -14.89 -19.25
N MET A 310 -7.04 -13.92 -20.07
CA MET A 310 -7.10 -12.52 -19.64
C MET A 310 -8.23 -11.87 -20.44
N TYR A 311 -9.33 -11.62 -19.74
CA TYR A 311 -10.40 -10.68 -20.06
C TYR A 311 -10.70 -10.43 -21.56
N ASP A 312 -11.33 -11.41 -22.21
CA ASP A 312 -12.02 -11.19 -23.46
C ASP A 312 -13.46 -10.72 -23.16
N HIS A 313 -13.76 -9.46 -23.40
CA HIS A 313 -15.12 -8.92 -23.29
C HIS A 313 -16.07 -9.46 -24.37
N LEU A 314 -15.60 -10.28 -25.31
CA LEU A 314 -16.39 -10.78 -26.41
C LEU A 314 -16.38 -12.31 -26.47
N ASN A 315 -17.50 -12.91 -26.09
CA ASN A 315 -17.89 -14.23 -26.58
C ASN A 315 -17.67 -14.35 -28.10
N ARG A 316 -16.55 -14.92 -28.59
CA ARG A 316 -16.37 -15.50 -29.96
C ARG A 316 -14.99 -16.13 -30.21
N PHE A 317 -15.01 -17.45 -30.44
CA PHE A 317 -14.21 -18.24 -31.40
C PHE A 317 -12.67 -18.14 -31.51
N ALA A 318 -12.07 -19.33 -31.42
CA ALA A 318 -11.11 -19.95 -32.34
C ALA A 318 -10.09 -19.05 -33.09
N LYS A 319 -8.82 -19.32 -32.77
CA LYS A 319 -7.56 -18.98 -33.44
C LYS A 319 -6.90 -17.66 -33.00
N ALA A 320 -5.81 -17.81 -32.25
CA ALA A 320 -4.65 -16.93 -32.26
C ALA A 320 -3.37 -17.78 -32.02
N GLY A 321 -2.26 -17.37 -32.62
CA GLY A 321 -0.96 -18.08 -32.67
C GLY A 321 0.01 -17.71 -31.53
N PRO A 322 1.18 -18.35 -31.47
CA PRO A 322 1.95 -18.55 -30.23
C PRO A 322 2.63 -17.28 -29.68
N VAL A 323 2.63 -17.15 -28.35
CA VAL A 323 3.70 -16.48 -27.59
C VAL A 323 4.87 -17.48 -27.49
N GLU A 324 6.10 -16.97 -27.47
CA GLU A 324 7.37 -17.67 -27.65
C GLU A 324 7.46 -19.15 -27.18
N SER A 325 7.78 -20.00 -28.16
CA SER A 325 8.07 -21.44 -28.11
C SER A 325 6.94 -22.37 -27.64
N SER A 326 6.37 -23.10 -28.61
CA SER A 326 5.44 -24.22 -28.41
C SER A 326 6.05 -25.46 -27.71
N SER A 327 7.15 -25.30 -26.97
CA SER A 327 7.91 -26.39 -26.34
C SER A 327 8.13 -26.23 -24.83
N ARG A 328 7.71 -25.10 -24.23
CA ARG A 328 7.86 -24.84 -22.79
C ARG A 328 6.49 -24.73 -22.13
N TRP A 329 6.41 -24.97 -20.81
CA TRP A 329 5.21 -24.80 -19.99
C TRP A 329 4.08 -25.80 -20.28
N THR A 330 4.43 -26.99 -20.73
CA THR A 330 3.48 -28.04 -21.08
C THR A 330 2.89 -28.74 -19.86
N GLY A 331 3.57 -28.69 -18.72
CA GLY A 331 3.27 -29.48 -17.54
C GLY A 331 3.65 -30.96 -17.65
N ASP A 332 4.13 -31.42 -18.82
CA ASP A 332 4.62 -32.79 -19.02
C ASP A 332 6.03 -32.92 -18.42
N ILE A 333 6.10 -32.88 -17.10
CA ILE A 333 7.35 -33.04 -16.37
C ILE A 333 7.89 -34.48 -16.51
N GLN A 334 9.20 -34.58 -16.65
CA GLN A 334 9.94 -35.83 -16.85
C GLN A 334 10.67 -36.30 -15.59
N ARG A 335 10.65 -35.48 -14.54
CA ARG A 335 11.33 -35.70 -13.26
C ARG A 335 10.56 -35.02 -12.14
N LYS A 336 10.80 -35.47 -10.90
CA LYS A 336 10.18 -34.90 -9.71
C LYS A 336 10.53 -33.42 -9.59
N GLY A 337 9.54 -32.61 -9.23
CA GLY A 337 9.67 -31.16 -9.20
C GLY A 337 8.96 -30.53 -8.02
N MET A 338 9.45 -29.37 -7.59
CA MET A 338 8.76 -28.53 -6.61
C MET A 338 8.71 -27.09 -7.10
N LEU A 339 7.67 -26.35 -6.78
CA LEU A 339 7.57 -24.93 -7.11
C LEU A 339 7.39 -24.13 -5.83
N VAL A 340 8.18 -23.07 -5.66
CA VAL A 340 8.05 -22.13 -4.53
C VAL A 340 7.51 -20.79 -5.02
N GLN A 341 6.37 -20.34 -4.50
CA GLN A 341 5.77 -19.06 -4.87
C GLN A 341 5.63 -18.15 -3.64
N ASN A 342 6.00 -16.88 -3.81
CA ASN A 342 5.92 -15.87 -2.77
C ASN A 342 4.67 -14.99 -2.96
N MET A 343 3.98 -14.69 -1.87
CA MET A 343 2.74 -13.88 -1.89
C MET A 343 3.01 -12.37 -1.91
N GLN A 344 4.12 -11.90 -1.33
CA GLN A 344 4.50 -10.48 -1.29
C GLN A 344 5.37 -10.10 -2.50
N ASP A 345 5.47 -10.99 -3.48
CA ASP A 345 6.17 -10.78 -4.73
C ASP A 345 5.38 -9.91 -5.71
N GLY A 346 5.86 -8.67 -5.94
CA GLY A 346 5.33 -7.78 -6.98
C GLY A 346 6.02 -7.92 -8.33
N GLY A 347 7.11 -8.69 -8.45
CA GLY A 347 7.85 -8.94 -9.70
C GLY A 347 7.41 -10.22 -10.43
N ALA A 348 6.85 -11.19 -9.72
CA ALA A 348 6.36 -12.46 -10.26
C ALA A 348 5.00 -12.82 -9.63
N ILE A 349 3.92 -12.50 -10.34
CA ILE A 349 2.55 -12.66 -9.84
C ILE A 349 2.21 -14.15 -9.65
N TYR A 350 1.63 -14.47 -8.49
CA TYR A 350 1.35 -15.85 -8.07
C TYR A 350 0.35 -16.63 -8.94
N VAL A 351 -0.42 -15.97 -9.82
CA VAL A 351 -1.36 -16.64 -10.75
C VAL A 351 -0.63 -17.64 -11.66
N THR A 352 0.63 -17.36 -11.99
CA THR A 352 1.42 -18.22 -12.87
C THR A 352 1.79 -19.54 -12.22
N ALA A 353 2.09 -19.54 -10.93
CA ALA A 353 2.33 -20.76 -10.16
C ALA A 353 1.10 -21.67 -10.15
N GLU A 354 -0.08 -21.11 -9.87
CA GLU A 354 -1.34 -21.86 -9.90
C GLU A 354 -1.67 -22.37 -11.31
N TRP A 355 -1.41 -21.56 -12.34
CA TRP A 355 -1.60 -22.01 -13.71
C TRP A 355 -0.68 -23.19 -14.07
N TYR A 356 0.62 -23.09 -13.78
CA TYR A 356 1.57 -24.15 -14.12
C TYR A 356 1.24 -25.45 -13.38
N LYS A 357 0.84 -25.35 -12.11
CA LYS A 357 0.29 -26.48 -11.34
C LYS A 357 -0.88 -27.17 -12.05
N ARG A 358 -1.78 -26.40 -12.70
CA ARG A 358 -2.88 -26.97 -13.49
C ARG A 358 -2.40 -27.64 -14.78
N GLN A 359 -1.36 -27.12 -15.42
CA GLN A 359 -0.74 -27.79 -16.58
C GLN A 359 -0.17 -29.15 -16.17
N VAL A 360 0.60 -29.20 -15.08
CA VAL A 360 1.15 -30.45 -14.53
C VAL A 360 0.05 -31.45 -14.15
N ALA A 361 -1.06 -30.97 -13.58
CA ALA A 361 -2.22 -31.81 -13.31
C ALA A 361 -2.90 -32.32 -14.58
N ALA A 362 -3.08 -31.47 -15.60
CA ALA A 362 -3.66 -31.84 -16.88
C ALA A 362 -2.80 -32.89 -17.63
N ALA A 363 -1.49 -32.85 -17.45
CA ALA A 363 -0.56 -33.86 -17.96
C ALA A 363 -0.56 -35.17 -17.16
N GLY A 364 -1.31 -35.26 -16.05
CA GLY A 364 -1.36 -36.46 -15.20
C GLY A 364 -0.10 -36.67 -14.36
N LYS A 365 0.62 -35.60 -14.06
CA LYS A 365 1.95 -35.64 -13.39
C LYS A 365 1.93 -35.08 -11.95
N SER A 366 0.75 -34.95 -11.34
CA SER A 366 0.61 -34.35 -10.01
C SER A 366 1.35 -35.10 -8.90
N ASP A 367 1.48 -36.42 -9.02
CA ASP A 367 2.14 -37.23 -7.99
C ASP A 367 3.62 -36.85 -7.85
N ASP A 368 4.28 -36.48 -8.96
CA ASP A 368 5.69 -36.07 -9.07
C ASP A 368 5.90 -34.56 -8.91
N PHE A 369 4.90 -33.80 -8.47
CA PHE A 369 4.99 -32.35 -8.34
C PHE A 369 4.45 -31.82 -7.01
N ARG A 370 5.14 -30.83 -6.42
CA ARG A 370 4.66 -30.07 -5.25
C ARG A 370 4.68 -28.57 -5.49
N VAL A 371 3.73 -27.87 -4.89
CA VAL A 371 3.69 -26.39 -4.91
C VAL A 371 3.62 -25.88 -3.48
N TYR A 372 4.59 -25.05 -3.11
CA TYR A 372 4.66 -24.38 -1.82
C TYR A 372 4.45 -22.89 -2.01
N VAL A 373 3.47 -22.35 -1.29
CA VAL A 373 3.18 -20.91 -1.31
C VAL A 373 3.58 -20.33 0.05
N GLN A 374 4.45 -19.32 0.01
CA GLN A 374 4.97 -18.64 1.19
C GLN A 374 4.34 -17.26 1.34
N GLU A 375 3.74 -17.00 2.50
CA GLU A 375 3.28 -15.67 2.88
C GLU A 375 4.39 -14.86 3.56
N ALA A 376 4.18 -13.55 3.63
CA ALA A 376 5.14 -12.57 4.08
C ALA A 376 6.50 -12.59 3.36
N ALA A 377 6.63 -13.08 2.13
CA ALA A 377 7.91 -13.16 1.40
C ALA A 377 7.83 -12.39 0.06
N GLY A 378 8.87 -11.61 -0.26
CA GLY A 378 8.95 -10.75 -1.45
C GLY A 378 9.66 -11.39 -2.66
N HIS A 379 10.00 -10.58 -3.67
CA HIS A 379 10.72 -11.04 -4.87
C HIS A 379 12.22 -11.33 -4.63
N LEU A 380 12.83 -10.61 -3.71
CA LEU A 380 14.26 -10.64 -3.39
C LEU A 380 14.47 -11.12 -1.95
N ASP A 381 15.69 -11.57 -1.64
CA ASP A 381 16.03 -12.18 -0.35
C ASP A 381 16.32 -11.16 0.78
N GLY A 382 15.91 -9.90 0.58
CA GLY A 382 16.07 -8.80 1.53
C GLY A 382 14.75 -8.05 1.75
N PRO A 383 14.59 -7.34 2.87
CA PRO A 383 13.37 -6.59 3.15
C PRO A 383 13.18 -5.50 2.08
N ILE A 384 12.13 -5.61 1.27
CA ILE A 384 11.85 -4.67 0.17
C ILE A 384 11.03 -3.48 0.68
N SER A 385 10.43 -3.57 1.87
CA SER A 385 9.70 -2.47 2.49
C SER A 385 9.63 -2.56 4.02
N SER A 386 9.23 -1.45 4.64
CA SER A 386 8.97 -1.28 6.07
C SER A 386 7.87 -2.20 6.66
N GLY A 387 7.34 -3.15 5.86
CA GLY A 387 6.34 -4.17 6.26
C GLY A 387 6.91 -5.53 6.69
N GLY A 388 8.23 -5.73 6.67
CA GLY A 388 8.89 -6.85 7.37
C GLY A 388 8.95 -8.20 6.64
N ASP A 389 9.06 -8.21 5.30
CA ASP A 389 9.19 -9.45 4.52
C ASP A 389 10.21 -10.43 5.13
N VAL A 390 9.87 -11.72 5.14
CA VAL A 390 10.76 -12.80 5.52
C VAL A 390 11.58 -13.24 4.29
N PRO A 391 12.87 -13.57 4.48
CA PRO A 391 13.69 -14.18 3.43
C PRO A 391 13.02 -15.43 2.85
N TYR A 392 13.06 -15.58 1.52
CA TYR A 392 12.50 -16.74 0.83
C TYR A 392 13.48 -17.91 0.80
N LEU A 393 14.79 -17.62 0.91
CA LEU A 393 15.86 -18.57 0.64
C LEU A 393 15.74 -19.83 1.50
N GLY A 394 15.45 -19.69 2.79
CA GLY A 394 15.36 -20.83 3.69
C GLY A 394 14.25 -21.84 3.35
N LEU A 395 13.14 -21.40 2.76
CA LEU A 395 12.09 -22.32 2.29
C LEU A 395 12.50 -23.02 0.99
N LEU A 396 13.18 -22.30 0.08
CA LEU A 396 13.75 -22.88 -1.15
C LEU A 396 14.79 -23.96 -0.82
N GLU A 397 15.71 -23.68 0.10
CA GLU A 397 16.72 -24.63 0.57
C GLU A 397 16.08 -25.88 1.19
N GLN A 398 15.04 -25.72 2.02
CA GLN A 398 14.33 -26.87 2.58
C GLN A 398 13.60 -27.66 1.49
N ALA A 399 13.01 -26.98 0.50
CA ALA A 399 12.37 -27.65 -0.64
C ALA A 399 13.38 -28.46 -1.47
N LEU A 400 14.60 -27.94 -1.67
CA LEU A 400 15.67 -28.66 -2.37
C LEU A 400 16.12 -29.92 -1.62
N ARG A 401 16.23 -29.85 -0.28
CA ARG A 401 16.52 -31.04 0.56
C ARG A 401 15.38 -32.06 0.53
N ASP A 402 14.14 -31.59 0.59
CA ASP A 402 12.97 -32.47 0.51
C ASP A 402 12.87 -33.09 -0.90
N LEU A 403 13.26 -32.38 -1.96
CA LEU A 403 13.33 -32.91 -3.32
C LEU A 403 14.42 -33.95 -3.48
N SER A 404 15.62 -33.71 -2.95
CA SER A 404 16.72 -34.67 -3.06
C SER A 404 16.37 -35.98 -2.36
N ALA A 405 15.87 -35.91 -1.12
CA ALA A 405 15.39 -37.09 -0.41
C ALA A 405 14.22 -37.79 -1.13
N TRP A 406 13.34 -37.03 -1.79
CA TRP A 406 12.25 -37.63 -2.56
C TRP A 406 12.72 -38.36 -3.81
N VAL A 407 13.72 -37.82 -4.50
CA VAL A 407 14.30 -38.43 -5.69
C VAL A 407 15.13 -39.66 -5.32
N GLU A 408 15.97 -39.55 -4.29
CA GLU A 408 16.97 -40.56 -3.93
C GLU A 408 16.38 -41.71 -3.11
N GLU A 409 15.51 -41.39 -2.15
CA GLU A 409 15.04 -42.33 -1.12
C GLU A 409 13.54 -42.65 -1.27
N ASP A 410 12.86 -42.06 -2.26
CA ASP A 410 11.40 -42.04 -2.38
C ASP A 410 10.67 -41.50 -1.12
N LYS A 411 11.38 -40.69 -0.33
CA LYS A 411 10.84 -40.07 0.88
C LYS A 411 9.91 -38.93 0.47
N GLN A 412 8.61 -39.19 0.56
CA GLN A 412 7.59 -38.23 0.16
C GLN A 412 7.74 -36.88 0.91
N PRO A 413 7.78 -35.77 0.18
CA PRO A 413 7.87 -34.44 0.77
C PRO A 413 6.52 -34.03 1.36
N ALA A 414 6.50 -32.89 2.06
CA ALA A 414 5.25 -32.32 2.54
C ALA A 414 4.23 -32.14 1.38
N PRO A 415 2.92 -32.32 1.64
CA PRO A 415 1.91 -32.00 0.64
C PRO A 415 1.97 -30.54 0.21
N SER A 416 1.56 -30.26 -1.02
CA SER A 416 1.43 -28.90 -1.55
C SER A 416 0.58 -28.01 -0.63
N THR A 417 0.90 -26.72 -0.62
CA THR A 417 0.14 -25.72 0.13
C THR A 417 -1.31 -25.68 -0.35
N VAL A 418 -2.24 -25.67 0.60
CA VAL A 418 -3.68 -25.62 0.36
C VAL A 418 -4.16 -24.17 0.41
N TYR A 419 -4.84 -23.76 -0.65
CA TYR A 419 -5.45 -22.45 -0.79
C TYR A 419 -6.70 -22.51 -1.68
N ASP A 420 -7.59 -21.55 -1.50
CA ASP A 420 -8.63 -21.26 -2.48
C ASP A 420 -8.08 -20.29 -3.54
N PHE A 421 -8.67 -20.30 -4.74
CA PHE A 421 -8.24 -19.44 -5.85
C PHE A 421 -9.39 -18.64 -6.51
N PRO A 422 -10.18 -17.84 -5.75
CA PRO A 422 -11.23 -17.01 -6.33
C PRO A 422 -10.63 -15.79 -7.05
N ASN A 423 -11.21 -15.42 -8.20
CA ASN A 423 -10.85 -14.19 -8.93
C ASN A 423 -9.35 -14.05 -9.24
N ASN A 424 -8.66 -15.16 -9.51
CA ASN A 424 -7.22 -15.21 -9.69
C ASN A 424 -6.39 -14.71 -8.48
N GLN A 425 -6.94 -14.80 -7.27
CA GLN A 425 -6.28 -14.46 -6.00
C GLN A 425 -6.03 -15.71 -5.17
N ILE A 426 -4.83 -15.87 -4.60
CA ILE A 426 -4.55 -16.95 -3.64
C ILE A 426 -5.10 -16.56 -2.26
N VAL A 427 -5.95 -17.42 -1.68
CA VAL A 427 -6.43 -17.30 -0.30
C VAL A 427 -5.97 -18.52 0.50
N LEU A 428 -4.90 -18.34 1.28
CA LEU A 428 -4.29 -19.39 2.09
C LEU A 428 -5.23 -19.85 3.22
N LYS A 429 -5.27 -21.17 3.48
CA LYS A 429 -5.93 -21.70 4.68
C LYS A 429 -5.15 -21.31 5.95
N GLU A 430 -5.81 -21.23 7.10
CA GLU A 430 -5.15 -20.95 8.38
C GLU A 430 -4.78 -22.26 9.11
N GLY A 431 -3.72 -22.21 9.95
CA GLY A 431 -3.29 -23.32 10.81
C GLY A 431 -2.75 -24.54 10.07
N LYS A 432 -2.70 -25.69 10.77
CA LYS A 432 -2.14 -26.96 10.25
C LYS A 432 -2.82 -27.47 8.96
N GLY A 433 -4.04 -27.05 8.67
CA GLY A 433 -4.75 -27.39 7.42
C GLY A 433 -4.17 -26.74 6.16
N ARG A 434 -3.28 -25.75 6.30
CA ARG A 434 -2.56 -25.12 5.19
C ARG A 434 -1.58 -26.05 4.49
N LEU A 435 -1.01 -27.03 5.21
CA LEU A 435 0.07 -27.89 4.72
C LEU A 435 1.27 -27.08 4.20
N GLY A 436 2.05 -27.62 3.26
CA GLY A 436 3.27 -26.99 2.76
C GLY A 436 4.44 -27.01 3.76
N LEU A 437 5.40 -26.09 3.57
CA LEU A 437 6.62 -26.03 4.36
C LEU A 437 6.67 -24.87 5.36
N GLN A 438 5.87 -23.83 5.15
CA GLN A 438 5.97 -22.62 5.97
C GLN A 438 5.18 -22.75 7.29
N PRO A 439 5.77 -22.44 8.47
CA PRO A 439 5.01 -22.42 9.72
C PRO A 439 3.86 -21.41 9.63
N THR A 440 2.72 -21.72 10.24
CA THR A 440 1.59 -20.80 10.27
C THR A 440 1.58 -20.00 11.56
N ILE A 441 1.17 -18.74 11.47
CA ILE A 441 0.99 -17.86 12.62
C ILE A 441 -0.34 -17.13 12.52
N THR A 442 -1.08 -17.10 13.61
CA THR A 442 -2.30 -16.29 13.74
C THR A 442 -2.14 -15.35 14.91
N VAL A 443 -2.42 -14.07 14.70
CA VAL A 443 -2.29 -13.01 15.72
C VAL A 443 -3.64 -12.35 15.92
N SER A 444 -3.99 -12.12 17.19
CA SER A 444 -5.16 -11.35 17.58
C SER A 444 -4.76 -10.20 18.51
N ALA A 445 -5.43 -9.06 18.38
CA ALA A 445 -5.43 -7.92 19.29
C ALA A 445 -6.82 -7.82 19.94
N ASN A 446 -6.88 -7.89 21.27
CA ASN A 446 -8.13 -7.95 22.06
C ASN A 446 -9.13 -9.02 21.57
N GLY A 447 -8.62 -10.13 21.03
CA GLY A 447 -9.41 -11.27 20.56
C GLY A 447 -9.81 -11.23 19.08
N GLY A 448 -9.56 -10.14 18.35
CA GLY A 448 -9.82 -10.02 16.91
C GLY A 448 -8.57 -9.68 16.09
N LYS A 449 -8.66 -9.61 14.76
CA LYS A 449 -7.54 -9.13 13.91
C LYS A 449 -7.33 -7.61 14.00
N ARG A 450 -8.28 -6.88 14.62
CA ARG A 450 -8.27 -5.43 14.86
C ARG A 450 -8.69 -5.12 16.28
N ALA A 451 -8.01 -4.16 16.91
CA ALA A 451 -8.46 -3.49 18.13
C ALA A 451 -8.56 -1.97 17.90
N GLU A 452 -9.61 -1.36 18.40
CA GLU A 452 -9.71 0.10 18.51
C GLU A 452 -9.67 0.48 19.98
N VAL A 453 -8.75 1.35 20.37
CA VAL A 453 -8.48 1.69 21.77
C VAL A 453 -8.19 3.17 21.94
N ALA A 454 -8.31 3.69 23.17
CA ALA A 454 -7.87 5.04 23.49
C ALA A 454 -6.34 5.09 23.67
N GLN A 455 -5.79 6.30 23.69
CA GLN A 455 -4.39 6.52 24.00
C GLN A 455 -4.02 5.91 25.36
N GLY A 456 -2.93 5.14 25.42
CA GLY A 456 -2.44 4.52 26.65
C GLY A 456 -3.21 3.27 27.11
N ASP A 457 -4.31 2.91 26.45
CA ASP A 457 -5.03 1.67 26.75
C ASP A 457 -4.17 0.44 26.49
N ARG A 458 -4.39 -0.59 27.33
CA ARG A 458 -3.75 -1.89 27.18
C ARG A 458 -4.40 -2.69 26.05
N VAL A 459 -3.60 -3.09 25.07
CA VAL A 459 -3.97 -4.04 24.02
C VAL A 459 -3.35 -5.39 24.34
N ARG A 460 -4.18 -6.43 24.35
CA ARG A 460 -3.74 -7.81 24.54
C ARG A 460 -3.55 -8.53 23.22
N PHE A 461 -2.32 -8.96 22.96
CA PHE A 461 -1.98 -9.78 21.82
C PHE A 461 -1.92 -11.26 22.19
N ASN A 462 -2.53 -12.10 21.37
CA ASN A 462 -2.31 -13.54 21.42
C ASN A 462 -1.83 -14.02 20.05
N ALA A 463 -0.73 -14.77 20.03
CA ALA A 463 -0.23 -15.44 18.84
C ALA A 463 -0.29 -16.96 19.01
N LYS A 464 -0.79 -17.66 17.99
CA LYS A 464 -0.72 -19.11 17.87
C LYS A 464 0.13 -19.45 16.67
N ILE A 465 1.20 -20.19 16.92
CA ILE A 465 2.20 -20.61 15.94
C ILE A 465 2.13 -22.14 15.82
N GLU A 466 2.06 -22.64 14.60
CA GLU A 466 2.01 -24.07 14.31
C GLU A 466 3.06 -24.43 13.26
N PRO A 467 3.99 -25.36 13.56
CA PRO A 467 4.90 -25.89 12.55
C PRO A 467 4.12 -26.56 11.41
N ALA A 468 4.66 -26.48 10.19
CA ALA A 468 3.99 -27.02 9.00
C ALA A 468 4.11 -28.54 8.93
N VAL A 469 5.30 -29.06 9.20
CA VAL A 469 5.64 -30.48 9.10
C VAL A 469 5.99 -31.04 10.48
N ALA A 470 5.62 -32.29 10.72
CA ALA A 470 6.06 -33.00 11.92
C ALA A 470 7.59 -33.10 11.95
N GLY A 471 8.22 -32.74 13.07
CA GLY A 471 9.67 -32.66 13.20
C GLY A 471 10.23 -31.26 12.98
N ASP A 472 9.45 -30.31 12.44
CA ASP A 472 9.82 -28.90 12.45
C ASP A 472 9.82 -28.37 13.90
N VAL A 473 10.87 -27.63 14.24
CA VAL A 473 11.08 -27.07 15.58
C VAL A 473 11.08 -25.55 15.49
N VAL A 474 10.19 -24.90 16.24
CA VAL A 474 10.23 -23.45 16.43
C VAL A 474 11.44 -23.11 17.29
N THR A 475 12.38 -22.35 16.73
CA THR A 475 13.65 -21.99 17.40
C THR A 475 13.67 -20.53 17.85
N ARG A 476 12.86 -19.67 17.23
CA ARG A 476 12.80 -18.24 17.57
C ARG A 476 11.42 -17.68 17.34
N VAL A 477 10.97 -16.83 18.26
CA VAL A 477 9.78 -15.99 18.10
C VAL A 477 10.19 -14.56 18.41
N GLU A 478 9.81 -13.63 17.54
CA GLU A 478 10.13 -12.22 17.65
C GLU A 478 8.86 -11.37 17.64
N TRP A 479 8.93 -10.20 18.28
CA TRP A 479 7.87 -9.20 18.38
C TRP A 479 8.31 -7.87 17.78
N ASN A 480 7.42 -7.24 17.03
CA ASN A 480 7.53 -5.87 16.57
C ASN A 480 6.27 -5.08 17.03
N PRO A 481 6.42 -3.93 17.70
CA PRO A 481 5.28 -3.12 18.14
C PRO A 481 4.55 -2.40 16.99
N GLY A 482 5.03 -2.47 15.75
CA GLY A 482 4.37 -1.88 14.59
C GLY A 482 4.50 -0.35 14.52
N THR A 483 5.48 0.23 15.21
CA THR A 483 5.87 1.64 15.06
C THR A 483 6.98 1.75 14.00
N PRO A 484 7.11 2.90 13.30
CA PRO A 484 8.24 3.13 12.41
C PRO A 484 9.57 2.83 13.10
N ASP A 485 10.48 2.18 12.38
CA ASP A 485 11.85 1.83 12.82
C ASP A 485 11.98 0.92 14.04
N ALA A 486 10.90 0.37 14.58
CA ALA A 486 11.01 -0.54 15.71
C ALA A 486 11.74 -1.83 15.32
N PRO A 487 12.74 -2.26 16.11
CA PRO A 487 13.43 -3.52 15.86
C PRO A 487 12.53 -4.70 16.22
N TRP A 488 12.84 -5.85 15.61
CA TRP A 488 12.33 -7.14 16.06
C TRP A 488 13.04 -7.55 17.35
N THR A 489 12.27 -7.97 18.35
CA THR A 489 12.79 -8.33 19.68
C THR A 489 12.40 -9.76 20.05
N ASP A 490 13.32 -10.51 20.65
CA ASP A 490 13.06 -11.91 21.02
C ASP A 490 11.96 -12.02 22.09
N VAL A 491 11.10 -13.01 21.92
CA VAL A 491 10.02 -13.36 22.84
C VAL A 491 10.29 -14.74 23.39
N ALA A 492 10.38 -14.84 24.72
CA ALA A 492 10.48 -16.14 25.39
C ALA A 492 9.21 -16.97 25.15
N PHE A 493 9.40 -18.27 24.87
CA PHE A 493 8.30 -19.17 24.59
C PHE A 493 8.58 -20.58 25.13
N THR A 494 7.53 -21.39 25.16
CA THR A 494 7.61 -22.83 25.41
C THR A 494 6.78 -23.54 24.36
N ALA A 495 7.41 -24.46 23.63
CA ALA A 495 6.72 -25.32 22.68
C ALA A 495 5.90 -26.38 23.41
N LYS A 496 4.70 -26.65 22.90
CA LYS A 496 3.87 -27.77 23.35
C LYS A 496 4.42 -29.09 22.79
N ARG A 497 3.89 -30.20 23.28
CA ARG A 497 4.27 -31.55 22.81
C ARG A 497 4.10 -31.76 21.30
N ASP A 498 3.17 -31.04 20.68
CA ASP A 498 2.90 -31.11 19.24
C ASP A 498 3.68 -30.07 18.42
N GLY A 499 4.68 -29.42 19.04
CA GLY A 499 5.52 -28.38 18.44
C GLY A 499 4.88 -26.99 18.37
N SER A 500 3.58 -26.85 18.64
CA SER A 500 2.91 -25.55 18.57
C SER A 500 3.34 -24.62 19.70
N VAL A 501 3.33 -23.31 19.44
CA VAL A 501 3.67 -22.26 20.40
C VAL A 501 2.48 -21.32 20.57
N ALA A 502 2.19 -20.94 21.81
CA ALA A 502 1.19 -19.92 22.12
C ALA A 502 1.85 -18.80 22.93
N ILE A 503 1.73 -17.58 22.44
CA ILE A 503 2.25 -16.38 23.09
C ILE A 503 1.10 -15.49 23.50
N ARG A 504 1.25 -14.89 24.68
CA ARG A 504 0.43 -13.77 25.13
C ARG A 504 1.33 -12.61 25.49
N ARG A 505 1.01 -11.44 24.95
CA ARG A 505 1.72 -10.19 25.24
C ARG A 505 0.70 -9.09 25.45
N ASP A 506 1.01 -8.13 26.29
CA ASP A 506 0.21 -6.91 26.43
C ASP A 506 1.10 -5.70 26.13
N GLU A 507 0.58 -4.74 25.38
CA GLU A 507 1.29 -3.54 24.95
C GLU A 507 0.35 -2.33 25.04
N SER A 508 0.88 -1.11 25.07
CA SER A 508 0.09 0.12 25.12
C SER A 508 0.69 1.14 24.18
N PHE A 509 -0.15 1.93 23.52
CA PHE A 509 0.26 2.85 22.46
C PHE A 509 -0.02 4.29 22.88
N GLN A 510 1.03 5.11 22.85
CA GLN A 510 0.97 6.49 23.36
C GLN A 510 0.64 7.52 22.29
N ALA A 511 0.84 7.23 21.01
CA ALA A 511 0.46 8.16 19.94
C ALA A 511 -0.81 7.68 19.24
N VAL A 512 -1.68 8.61 18.88
CA VAL A 512 -2.85 8.36 18.02
C VAL A 512 -2.34 7.89 16.66
N GLY A 513 -3.05 6.94 16.06
CA GLY A 513 -2.67 6.41 14.75
C GLY A 513 -3.03 4.95 14.56
N THR A 514 -2.67 4.42 13.39
CA THR A 514 -2.83 3.01 13.05
C THR A 514 -1.48 2.32 13.13
N TYR A 515 -1.40 1.26 13.92
CA TYR A 515 -0.22 0.42 14.11
C TYR A 515 -0.48 -0.96 13.54
N PHE A 516 0.59 -1.62 13.11
CA PHE A 516 0.57 -3.02 12.67
C PHE A 516 1.53 -3.89 13.52
N PRO A 517 1.29 -4.06 14.84
CA PRO A 517 2.14 -4.90 15.68
C PRO A 517 2.13 -6.34 15.18
N ALA A 518 3.29 -6.98 15.17
CA ALA A 518 3.49 -8.25 14.49
C ALA A 518 4.32 -9.22 15.32
N PHE A 519 4.07 -10.51 15.08
CA PHE A 519 4.95 -11.58 15.48
C PHE A 519 5.62 -12.18 14.26
N ARG A 520 6.89 -12.55 14.40
CA ARG A 520 7.66 -13.30 13.41
C ARG A 520 8.16 -14.59 14.04
N VAL A 521 8.13 -15.67 13.29
CA VAL A 521 8.56 -16.99 13.72
C VAL A 521 9.67 -17.49 12.82
N THR A 522 10.62 -18.18 13.44
CA THR A 522 11.62 -19.01 12.78
C THR A 522 11.47 -20.45 13.25
N ALA A 523 11.41 -21.36 12.29
CA ALA A 523 11.46 -22.79 12.50
C ALA A 523 12.49 -23.45 11.58
N TYR A 524 12.92 -24.66 11.95
CA TYR A 524 13.80 -25.49 11.13
C TYR A 524 13.32 -26.95 11.19
N ARG A 525 13.49 -27.68 10.08
CA ARG A 525 13.29 -29.13 10.07
C ARG A 525 14.31 -29.77 11.02
N ASN A 526 13.84 -30.50 12.03
CA ASN A 526 14.65 -31.21 13.02
C ASN A 526 15.53 -30.32 13.94
N GLY A 527 15.26 -29.01 14.02
CA GLY A 527 16.03 -28.08 14.87
C GLY A 527 17.03 -27.22 14.11
N ALA A 528 17.62 -26.23 14.81
CA ALA A 528 18.56 -25.30 14.18
C ALA A 528 19.83 -26.05 13.71
N PRO A 529 20.25 -25.85 12.45
CA PRO A 529 21.46 -26.48 11.92
C PRO A 529 22.71 -25.80 12.50
N ALA A 530 23.83 -26.52 12.51
CA ALA A 530 25.11 -25.97 12.95
C ALA A 530 25.65 -24.92 11.96
N GLU A 531 25.24 -25.01 10.71
CA GLU A 531 25.63 -24.18 9.57
C GLU A 531 24.89 -22.82 9.53
N GLY A 532 24.02 -22.55 10.50
CA GLY A 532 23.40 -21.24 10.72
C GLY A 532 21.99 -21.11 10.11
N ILE A 533 21.85 -20.28 9.07
CA ILE A 533 20.52 -19.87 8.56
C ILE A 533 19.98 -20.74 7.41
N VAL A 534 20.67 -21.82 7.05
CA VAL A 534 20.27 -22.72 5.96
C VAL A 534 19.00 -23.48 6.31
N GLY A 535 18.01 -23.54 5.40
CA GLY A 535 16.74 -24.23 5.60
C GLY A 535 15.81 -23.54 6.60
N ARG A 536 15.99 -22.23 6.81
CA ARG A 536 15.20 -21.44 7.78
C ARG A 536 13.78 -21.20 7.29
N LEU A 537 12.81 -21.81 7.96
CA LEU A 537 11.39 -21.65 7.65
C LEU A 537 10.83 -20.48 8.46
N MET A 538 10.39 -19.42 7.79
CA MET A 538 9.92 -18.21 8.45
C MET A 538 8.50 -17.83 8.04
N ASN A 539 7.81 -17.16 8.96
CA ASN A 539 6.56 -16.46 8.68
C ASN A 539 6.41 -15.27 9.62
N GLN A 540 5.57 -14.30 9.26
CA GLN A 540 5.11 -13.25 10.15
C GLN A 540 3.64 -12.91 9.90
N THR A 541 2.98 -12.35 10.90
CA THR A 541 1.63 -11.81 10.74
C THR A 541 1.41 -10.65 11.68
N PRO A 542 0.91 -9.50 11.20
CA PRO A 542 0.50 -8.40 12.05
C PRO A 542 -0.96 -8.53 12.49
N ALA A 543 -1.30 -7.84 13.58
CA ALA A 543 -2.66 -7.42 13.89
C ALA A 543 -2.77 -5.90 13.72
N ARG A 544 -3.99 -5.37 13.56
CA ARG A 544 -4.22 -3.93 13.47
C ARG A 544 -4.61 -3.34 14.81
N VAL A 545 -3.97 -2.24 15.20
CA VAL A 545 -4.41 -1.43 16.34
C VAL A 545 -4.68 -0.01 15.85
N VAL A 546 -5.89 0.48 16.08
CA VAL A 546 -6.26 1.86 15.82
C VAL A 546 -6.38 2.57 17.17
N VAL A 547 -5.41 3.43 17.46
CA VAL A 547 -5.44 4.30 18.63
C VAL A 547 -6.19 5.56 18.24
N LYS A 548 -7.35 5.77 18.85
CA LYS A 548 -8.21 6.91 18.59
C LYS A 548 -7.89 8.05 19.54
N ASP A 549 -7.97 9.27 19.03
CA ASP A 549 -8.05 10.44 19.88
C ASP A 549 -9.45 10.53 20.50
N GLN A 550 -9.50 10.67 21.82
CA GLN A 550 -10.73 10.91 22.59
C GLN A 550 -10.67 12.21 23.39
N THR A 551 -9.57 12.95 23.26
CA THR A 551 -9.41 14.26 23.88
C THR A 551 -10.29 15.23 23.14
N ARG A 552 -11.10 16.01 23.86
CA ARG A 552 -11.95 17.02 23.22
C ARG A 552 -11.11 18.26 22.93
N PRO A 553 -11.35 18.95 21.82
CA PRO A 553 -10.73 20.25 21.58
C PRO A 553 -11.21 21.27 22.62
N GLU A 554 -10.40 22.29 22.86
CA GLU A 554 -10.78 23.46 23.66
C GLU A 554 -11.28 24.58 22.75
N ALA A 555 -12.34 25.28 23.16
CA ALA A 555 -12.89 26.43 22.43
C ALA A 555 -13.24 27.54 23.41
N SER A 556 -12.89 28.78 23.06
CA SER A 556 -13.10 29.97 23.88
C SER A 556 -13.58 31.15 23.03
N LEU A 557 -14.48 31.96 23.58
CA LEU A 557 -14.97 33.16 22.91
C LEU A 557 -14.00 34.32 23.16
N ALA A 558 -13.34 34.80 22.11
CA ALA A 558 -12.47 35.97 22.14
C ALA A 558 -13.21 37.28 21.83
N ALA A 559 -14.30 37.22 21.07
CA ALA A 559 -15.23 38.34 20.87
C ALA A 559 -16.66 37.82 20.64
N PRO A 560 -17.69 38.50 21.12
CA PRO A 560 -17.62 39.74 21.91
C PRO A 560 -17.15 39.48 23.35
N THR A 561 -16.49 40.48 23.95
CA THR A 561 -15.99 40.44 25.35
C THR A 561 -16.97 41.05 26.36
N SER A 562 -18.07 41.63 25.89
CA SER A 562 -19.17 42.18 26.70
C SER A 562 -20.53 41.70 26.17
N THR A 563 -21.61 42.07 26.85
CA THR A 563 -22.98 41.72 26.43
C THR A 563 -23.60 42.71 25.45
N GLY A 564 -22.86 43.75 25.02
CA GLY A 564 -23.38 44.82 24.16
C GLY A 564 -24.08 45.95 24.93
N PRO A 565 -24.93 46.75 24.27
CA PRO A 565 -25.47 46.51 22.93
C PRO A 565 -24.46 46.74 21.79
N PHE A 566 -24.61 46.01 20.68
CA PHE A 566 -23.74 46.08 19.51
C PHE A 566 -24.51 46.52 18.25
N ARG A 567 -23.91 47.37 17.41
CA ARG A 567 -24.47 47.70 16.07
C ARG A 567 -24.31 46.55 15.07
N THR A 568 -23.24 45.79 15.22
CA THR A 568 -22.95 44.56 14.47
C THR A 568 -22.40 43.54 15.45
N LEU A 569 -22.86 42.31 15.37
CA LEU A 569 -22.36 41.25 16.25
C LEU A 569 -21.11 40.61 15.64
N ASP A 570 -19.94 41.09 16.04
CA ASP A 570 -18.66 40.49 15.69
C ASP A 570 -18.31 39.36 16.65
N ILE A 571 -18.12 38.17 16.10
CA ILE A 571 -17.83 36.94 16.82
C ILE A 571 -16.42 36.49 16.47
N LYS A 572 -15.62 36.21 17.49
CA LYS A 572 -14.34 35.53 17.37
C LYS A 572 -14.28 34.37 18.36
N VAL A 573 -14.04 33.16 17.88
CA VAL A 573 -13.86 31.96 18.70
C VAL A 573 -12.47 31.41 18.43
N ASP A 574 -11.65 31.29 19.47
CA ASP A 574 -10.32 30.68 19.42
C ASP A 574 -10.43 29.23 19.91
N ALA A 575 -9.80 28.29 19.20
CA ALA A 575 -9.81 26.88 19.54
C ALA A 575 -8.43 26.24 19.40
N THR A 576 -8.19 25.19 20.18
CA THR A 576 -6.94 24.41 20.19
C THR A 576 -7.23 22.93 20.36
N ASP A 577 -6.40 22.10 19.73
CA ASP A 577 -6.40 20.64 19.88
C ASP A 577 -5.00 20.07 19.62
N ALA A 578 -4.59 19.05 20.36
CA ALA A 578 -3.25 18.47 20.23
C ALA A 578 -3.05 17.65 18.94
N VAL A 579 -4.13 17.07 18.39
CA VAL A 579 -4.12 16.18 17.22
C VAL A 579 -4.70 16.87 15.98
N GLY A 580 -5.39 17.99 16.16
CA GLY A 580 -5.75 18.94 15.11
C GLY A 580 -7.25 19.17 15.00
N LEU A 581 -7.63 20.36 14.54
CA LEU A 581 -9.01 20.80 14.43
C LEU A 581 -9.62 20.48 13.05
N ALA A 582 -10.91 20.14 13.01
CA ALA A 582 -11.69 19.95 11.78
C ALA A 582 -12.63 21.13 11.50
N LYS A 583 -13.19 21.75 12.54
CA LYS A 583 -14.02 22.96 12.40
C LYS A 583 -14.20 23.70 13.70
N ILE A 584 -14.47 25.00 13.59
CA ILE A 584 -14.98 25.85 14.67
C ILE A 584 -16.33 26.39 14.24
N THR A 585 -17.34 26.34 15.11
CA THR A 585 -18.71 26.77 14.84
C THR A 585 -19.14 27.80 15.88
N ALA A 586 -19.83 28.85 15.42
CA ALA A 586 -20.55 29.80 16.25
C ALA A 586 -21.98 29.99 15.73
N ASP A 587 -22.95 29.75 16.60
CA ASP A 587 -24.37 29.81 16.29
C ASP A 587 -25.04 30.91 17.08
N VAL A 588 -25.83 31.74 16.41
CA VAL A 588 -26.60 32.84 17.00
C VAL A 588 -28.05 32.40 17.13
N TYR A 589 -28.56 32.43 18.36
CA TYR A 589 -29.94 32.05 18.70
C TYR A 589 -30.75 33.25 19.20
N ARG A 590 -32.04 33.26 18.91
CA ARG A 590 -33.04 34.10 19.57
C ARG A 590 -34.03 33.19 20.30
N GLY A 591 -33.95 33.16 21.62
CA GLY A 591 -34.61 32.11 22.42
C GLY A 591 -34.02 30.73 22.09
N SER A 592 -34.88 29.78 21.71
CA SER A 592 -34.46 28.44 21.25
C SER A 592 -34.26 28.33 19.73
N LYS A 593 -34.63 29.38 18.97
CA LYS A 593 -34.57 29.36 17.50
C LYS A 593 -33.17 29.76 17.03
N LEU A 594 -32.55 28.91 16.21
CA LEU A 594 -31.33 29.26 15.48
C LEU A 594 -31.66 30.36 14.46
N VAL A 595 -30.92 31.46 14.55
CA VAL A 595 -31.05 32.62 13.64
C VAL A 595 -29.99 32.55 12.55
N GLN A 596 -28.75 32.27 12.93
CA GLN A 596 -27.62 32.16 12.00
C GLN A 596 -26.59 31.16 12.54
N SER A 597 -25.97 30.38 11.66
CA SER A 597 -24.82 29.53 11.99
C SER A 597 -23.64 29.99 11.14
N THR A 598 -22.47 30.15 11.77
CA THR A 598 -21.21 30.49 11.12
C THR A 598 -20.15 29.46 11.49
N GLN A 599 -19.26 29.15 10.56
CA GLN A 599 -18.22 28.15 10.80
C GLN A 599 -16.97 28.41 9.97
N THR A 600 -15.83 27.96 10.48
CA THR A 600 -14.57 27.83 9.73
C THR A 600 -14.21 26.35 9.65
N PRO A 601 -14.18 25.73 8.45
CA PRO A 601 -13.60 24.41 8.27
C PRO A 601 -12.08 24.50 8.40
N LEU A 602 -11.48 23.46 8.97
CA LEU A 602 -10.06 23.33 9.26
C LEU A 602 -9.57 21.97 8.77
N ASN A 603 -8.28 21.86 8.53
CA ASN A 603 -7.64 20.67 7.97
C ASN A 603 -6.50 20.17 8.86
N GLY A 604 -6.75 20.07 10.17
CA GLY A 604 -5.84 19.50 11.15
C GLY A 604 -4.93 20.52 11.86
N GLU A 605 -5.21 21.81 11.76
CA GLU A 605 -4.48 22.83 12.53
C GLU A 605 -4.65 22.62 14.04
N THR A 606 -3.56 22.66 14.80
CA THR A 606 -3.59 22.47 16.27
C THR A 606 -4.11 23.70 17.04
N ALA A 607 -4.18 24.85 16.37
CA ALA A 607 -4.78 26.07 16.89
C ALA A 607 -5.34 26.91 15.74
N ALA A 608 -6.55 27.46 15.90
CA ALA A 608 -7.18 28.30 14.89
C ALA A 608 -8.24 29.24 15.51
N SER A 609 -8.66 30.23 14.72
CA SER A 609 -9.73 31.16 15.06
C SER A 609 -10.84 31.11 14.02
N HIS A 610 -12.09 31.16 14.48
CA HIS A 610 -13.24 31.52 13.65
C HIS A 610 -13.60 32.98 13.88
N THR A 611 -13.76 33.75 12.81
CA THR A 611 -14.24 35.14 12.86
C THR A 611 -15.45 35.32 11.97
N ALA A 612 -16.50 35.95 12.46
CA ALA A 612 -17.69 36.28 11.69
C ALA A 612 -18.32 37.59 12.17
N SER A 613 -18.84 38.38 11.24
CA SER A 613 -19.68 39.54 11.53
C SER A 613 -21.12 39.20 11.17
N VAL A 614 -22.02 39.25 12.15
CA VAL A 614 -23.42 38.85 12.00
C VAL A 614 -24.31 40.08 12.14
N THR A 615 -25.05 40.40 11.08
CA THR A 615 -26.08 41.44 11.09
C THR A 615 -27.42 40.83 11.39
N VAL A 616 -28.03 41.23 12.50
CA VAL A 616 -29.35 40.76 12.94
C VAL A 616 -30.17 41.96 13.45
N PRO A 617 -31.52 41.90 13.39
CA PRO A 617 -32.36 42.98 13.91
C PRO A 617 -32.17 43.19 15.42
N ASP A 618 -32.59 44.35 15.92
CA ASP A 618 -32.48 44.68 17.33
C ASP A 618 -33.11 43.60 18.24
N GLY A 619 -32.44 43.34 19.36
CA GLY A 619 -32.92 42.46 20.43
C GLY A 619 -31.83 41.61 21.07
N ASP A 620 -32.28 40.70 21.92
CA ASP A 620 -31.41 39.80 22.69
C ASP A 620 -31.16 38.49 21.96
N TYR A 621 -29.91 38.06 21.99
CA TYR A 621 -29.40 36.86 21.35
C TYR A 621 -28.54 36.04 22.30
N THR A 622 -28.37 34.77 21.96
CA THR A 622 -27.42 33.87 22.60
C THR A 622 -26.47 33.34 21.54
N VAL A 623 -25.17 33.61 21.71
CA VAL A 623 -24.13 32.97 20.90
C VAL A 623 -23.75 31.66 21.57
N LYS A 624 -23.80 30.56 20.85
CA LYS A 624 -23.25 29.26 21.26
C LYS A 624 -22.08 28.90 20.36
N TYR A 625 -21.01 28.38 20.91
CA TYR A 625 -19.82 28.05 20.13
C TYR A 625 -19.21 26.73 20.56
N SER A 626 -18.57 26.06 19.61
CA SER A 626 -17.86 24.80 19.83
C SER A 626 -16.80 24.59 18.76
N ALA A 627 -15.78 23.79 19.08
CA ALA A 627 -14.84 23.24 18.11
C ALA A 627 -15.07 21.73 17.95
N THR A 628 -14.74 21.20 16.77
CA THR A 628 -14.66 19.76 16.48
C THR A 628 -13.25 19.46 16.00
N ASP A 629 -12.62 18.45 16.57
CA ASP A 629 -11.29 18.00 16.16
C ASP A 629 -11.35 17.08 14.90
N ALA A 630 -10.18 16.70 14.40
CA ALA A 630 -10.03 15.79 13.26
C ALA A 630 -10.54 14.37 13.53
N ALA A 631 -10.59 13.95 14.80
CA ALA A 631 -11.12 12.66 15.23
C ALA A 631 -12.66 12.66 15.43
N GLY A 632 -13.29 13.83 15.37
CA GLY A 632 -14.71 14.05 15.56
C GLY A 632 -15.13 14.34 17.00
N ASN A 633 -14.21 14.51 17.96
CA ASN A 633 -14.58 14.93 19.31
C ASN A 633 -15.00 16.41 19.29
N VAL A 634 -16.04 16.74 20.06
CA VAL A 634 -16.60 18.09 20.14
C VAL A 634 -16.28 18.70 21.50
N SER A 635 -15.80 19.95 21.48
CA SER A 635 -15.54 20.73 22.69
C SER A 635 -16.78 20.85 23.55
N LYS A 636 -16.61 21.27 24.81
CA LYS A 636 -17.75 21.77 25.58
C LYS A 636 -18.36 22.96 24.82
N VAL A 637 -19.69 23.01 24.72
CA VAL A 637 -20.39 24.14 24.10
C VAL A 637 -20.31 25.33 25.05
N GLY A 638 -19.63 26.38 24.61
CA GLY A 638 -19.65 27.67 25.29
C GLY A 638 -20.89 28.48 24.90
N SER A 639 -21.31 29.39 25.77
CA SER A 639 -22.49 30.23 25.50
C SER A 639 -22.40 31.59 26.18
N THR A 640 -22.80 32.64 25.46
CA THR A 640 -22.94 34.00 26.01
C THR A 640 -24.21 34.67 25.51
N ARG A 641 -24.75 35.62 26.28
CA ARG A 641 -25.87 36.47 25.87
C ARG A 641 -25.36 37.81 25.37
N VAL A 642 -25.96 38.30 24.30
CA VAL A 642 -25.58 39.58 23.67
C VAL A 642 -26.84 40.33 23.24
N THR A 643 -26.80 41.65 23.29
CA THR A 643 -27.85 42.53 22.78
C THR A 643 -27.34 43.21 21.52
N VAL A 644 -28.16 43.25 20.48
CA VAL A 644 -27.88 43.98 19.24
C VAL A 644 -28.84 45.16 19.16
N ASP A 645 -28.30 46.32 18.79
CA ASP A 645 -29.02 47.57 18.63
C ASP A 645 -28.48 48.35 17.42
N THR A 646 -29.29 48.42 16.38
CA THR A 646 -29.00 49.05 15.10
C THR A 646 -29.81 50.34 14.89
N THR A 647 -30.72 50.66 15.81
CA THR A 647 -31.64 51.79 15.69
C THR A 647 -31.01 53.04 16.30
N ALA A 648 -31.04 54.15 15.57
CA ALA A 648 -30.59 55.43 16.11
C ALA A 648 -31.61 56.06 17.08
N PRO A 649 -31.15 56.84 18.08
CA PRO A 649 -32.05 57.60 18.93
C PRO A 649 -32.95 58.52 18.13
N THR A 650 -34.18 58.70 18.61
CA THR A 650 -35.10 59.71 18.07
C THR A 650 -34.81 61.08 18.67
N VAL A 651 -34.99 62.15 17.88
CA VAL A 651 -34.85 63.54 18.32
C VAL A 651 -36.20 64.25 18.18
N GLU A 652 -36.72 64.75 19.30
CA GLU A 652 -37.94 65.54 19.34
C GLU A 652 -37.67 66.93 19.93
N VAL A 653 -38.19 67.98 19.31
CA VAL A 653 -38.11 69.34 19.86
C VAL A 653 -39.21 69.51 20.91
N LYS A 654 -38.83 69.80 22.17
CA LYS A 654 -39.79 70.02 23.26
C LYS A 654 -40.64 71.26 22.98
N SER A 655 -41.95 71.14 23.14
CA SER A 655 -42.91 72.23 22.90
C SER A 655 -43.15 73.08 24.16
N GLY A 656 -43.61 74.32 23.99
CA GLY A 656 -43.92 75.27 25.07
C GLY A 656 -42.83 76.33 25.30
N LYS A 657 -43.25 77.55 25.64
CA LYS A 657 -42.37 78.74 25.68
C LYS A 657 -41.19 78.63 26.66
N ILE A 658 -41.29 77.79 27.69
CA ILE A 658 -40.20 77.57 28.66
C ILE A 658 -39.07 76.69 28.10
N TYR A 659 -39.37 75.89 27.07
CA TYR A 659 -38.44 74.94 26.44
C TYR A 659 -37.97 75.43 25.07
N THR A 660 -38.90 75.89 24.22
CA THR A 660 -38.60 76.28 22.85
C THR A 660 -39.33 77.56 22.47
N THR A 661 -38.58 78.54 21.96
CA THR A 661 -39.10 79.79 21.41
C THR A 661 -38.63 79.94 19.97
N LYS A 662 -39.56 79.74 19.03
CA LYS A 662 -39.33 79.91 17.59
C LYS A 662 -39.70 81.33 17.17
N VAL A 663 -38.81 81.99 16.43
CA VAL A 663 -38.98 83.34 15.89
C VAL A 663 -38.72 83.27 14.38
N GLY A 664 -39.78 83.37 13.58
CA GLY A 664 -39.71 83.12 12.14
C GLY A 664 -39.33 81.66 11.84
N THR A 665 -38.28 81.46 11.05
CA THR A 665 -37.74 80.14 10.72
C THR A 665 -36.66 79.64 11.69
N ALA A 666 -36.17 80.50 12.61
CA ALA A 666 -35.09 80.21 13.56
C ALA A 666 -35.60 80.18 15.01
N TYR A 667 -34.75 79.77 15.95
CA TYR A 667 -35.07 79.67 17.37
C TYR A 667 -34.24 80.67 18.18
N SER A 668 -34.82 81.32 19.18
CA SER A 668 -34.03 82.05 20.20
C SER A 668 -33.65 81.16 21.39
N LEU A 669 -34.38 80.04 21.54
CA LEU A 669 -34.16 79.00 22.52
C LEU A 669 -34.78 77.70 21.97
N ILE A 670 -34.08 76.57 22.08
CA ILE A 670 -34.61 75.26 21.69
C ILE A 670 -34.20 74.21 22.71
N SER A 671 -35.10 73.28 23.01
CA SER A 671 -34.83 72.13 23.89
C SER A 671 -35.17 70.85 23.16
N PHE A 672 -34.38 69.80 23.38
CA PHE A 672 -34.53 68.51 22.71
C PHE A 672 -34.84 67.42 23.72
N LYS A 673 -35.71 66.49 23.35
CA LYS A 673 -35.91 65.21 24.00
C LYS A 673 -35.35 64.13 23.09
N PHE A 674 -34.65 63.17 23.68
CA PHE A 674 -34.09 62.02 23.02
C PHE A 674 -34.73 60.76 23.58
N GLU A 675 -35.04 59.81 22.72
CA GLU A 675 -35.51 58.49 23.14
C GLU A 675 -34.80 57.40 22.36
N ASP A 676 -34.34 56.39 23.09
CA ASP A 676 -33.75 55.19 22.55
C ASP A 676 -34.10 53.97 23.41
N LYS A 677 -34.25 52.79 22.80
CA LYS A 677 -34.68 51.58 23.51
C LYS A 677 -33.58 51.01 24.41
N GLU A 678 -32.32 51.03 23.98
CA GLU A 678 -31.19 50.46 24.72
C GLU A 678 -30.38 51.50 25.50
N LYS A 679 -30.50 52.80 25.18
CA LYS A 679 -30.25 54.03 25.99
C LYS A 679 -29.54 55.10 25.16
N VAL A 680 -29.79 56.37 25.49
CA VAL A 680 -29.07 57.52 24.90
C VAL A 680 -27.79 57.82 25.69
N ASP A 681 -26.64 57.88 25.00
CA ASP A 681 -25.30 58.03 25.60
C ASP A 681 -24.84 59.49 25.66
N ARG A 682 -24.87 60.19 24.52
CA ARG A 682 -24.35 61.57 24.45
C ARG A 682 -24.94 62.34 23.28
N VAL A 683 -24.70 63.64 23.28
CA VAL A 683 -24.99 64.52 22.14
C VAL A 683 -23.78 65.36 21.78
N THR A 684 -23.66 65.74 20.51
CA THR A 684 -22.74 66.78 20.06
C THR A 684 -23.53 67.93 19.44
N VAL A 685 -23.18 69.19 19.75
CA VAL A 685 -23.66 70.35 18.98
C VAL A 685 -22.46 71.05 18.38
N ASN A 686 -22.40 71.09 17.04
CA ASN A 686 -21.26 71.60 16.27
C ASN A 686 -19.90 71.02 16.74
N GLY A 687 -19.88 69.73 17.07
CA GLY A 687 -18.68 69.03 17.55
C GLY A 687 -18.39 69.13 19.06
N VAL A 688 -19.11 69.96 19.82
CA VAL A 688 -18.96 70.02 21.29
C VAL A 688 -19.81 68.93 21.93
N THR A 689 -19.18 68.04 22.71
CA THR A 689 -19.83 66.86 23.32
C THR A 689 -20.48 67.19 24.67
N THR A 690 -21.65 66.61 24.93
CA THR A 690 -22.31 66.56 26.24
C THR A 690 -22.73 65.12 26.53
N ASP A 691 -22.19 64.55 27.61
CA ASP A 691 -22.55 63.20 28.07
C ASP A 691 -23.95 63.21 28.72
N LEU A 692 -24.71 62.15 28.47
CA LEU A 692 -26.04 61.93 29.01
C LEU A 692 -26.01 60.76 30.01
N PRO A 693 -27.01 60.63 30.89
CA PRO A 693 -26.96 59.65 32.00
C PRO A 693 -27.15 58.19 31.58
N ASN A 694 -27.05 57.85 30.28
CA ASN A 694 -27.32 56.50 29.78
C ASN A 694 -28.71 55.99 30.17
N LEU A 695 -29.74 56.77 29.80
CA LEU A 695 -31.15 56.48 30.05
C LEU A 695 -31.91 56.33 28.74
N ARG A 696 -33.03 55.58 28.77
CA ARG A 696 -33.93 55.42 27.60
C ARG A 696 -34.54 56.73 27.12
N SER A 697 -34.64 57.71 28.00
CA SER A 697 -35.01 59.07 27.63
C SER A 697 -34.08 60.06 28.32
N ALA A 698 -33.60 61.02 27.54
CA ALA A 698 -32.74 62.09 27.99
C ALA A 698 -33.15 63.41 27.31
N SER A 699 -32.59 64.52 27.73
CA SER A 699 -32.85 65.80 27.09
C SER A 699 -31.67 66.75 27.15
N LEU A 700 -31.58 67.60 26.13
CA LEU A 700 -30.70 68.76 26.12
C LEU A 700 -31.58 70.00 26.10
N ASP A 701 -31.71 70.65 27.26
CA ASP A 701 -32.65 71.75 27.44
C ASP A 701 -31.98 73.11 27.30
N ARG A 702 -32.76 74.07 26.78
CA ARG A 702 -32.45 75.51 26.75
C ARG A 702 -31.19 75.86 25.94
N VAL A 703 -31.00 75.20 24.80
CA VAL A 703 -29.93 75.48 23.84
C VAL A 703 -30.16 76.84 23.17
N LYS A 704 -29.13 77.68 23.21
CA LYS A 704 -29.05 79.04 22.64
C LYS A 704 -27.58 79.33 22.29
N PRO A 705 -27.24 80.41 21.55
CA PRO A 705 -25.85 80.70 21.23
C PRO A 705 -24.97 80.76 22.50
N GLY A 706 -23.86 80.02 22.49
CA GLY A 706 -22.95 79.86 23.62
C GLY A 706 -23.27 78.73 24.60
N VAL A 707 -24.39 78.00 24.43
CA VAL A 707 -24.75 76.84 25.26
C VAL A 707 -24.49 75.55 24.50
N ALA A 708 -23.80 74.60 25.14
CA ALA A 708 -23.50 73.27 24.60
C ALA A 708 -22.79 73.26 23.23
N GLY A 709 -22.12 74.36 22.82
CA GLY A 709 -21.45 74.49 21.52
C GLY A 709 -22.31 75.10 20.40
N ALA A 710 -23.55 75.49 20.70
CA ALA A 710 -24.42 76.13 19.73
C ALA A 710 -23.95 77.57 19.40
N GLN A 711 -24.10 77.99 18.15
CA GLN A 711 -23.72 79.30 17.62
C GLN A 711 -24.93 80.01 16.98
N ARG A 712 -24.80 81.32 16.71
CA ARG A 712 -25.80 82.00 15.87
C ARG A 712 -25.75 81.47 14.44
N GLY A 713 -26.90 81.41 13.77
CA GLY A 713 -27.01 80.81 12.45
C GLY A 713 -27.22 79.30 12.52
N ALA A 714 -26.71 78.57 11.52
CA ALA A 714 -26.91 77.13 11.40
C ALA A 714 -26.13 76.34 12.47
N ASN A 715 -26.79 75.32 13.01
CA ASN A 715 -26.27 74.38 13.99
C ASN A 715 -26.62 72.95 13.60
N GLU A 716 -25.74 72.03 13.96
CA GLU A 716 -25.92 70.59 13.83
C GLU A 716 -25.87 69.95 15.22
N LEU A 717 -26.92 69.20 15.56
CA LEU A 717 -27.01 68.34 16.74
C LEU A 717 -26.89 66.88 16.27
N ILE A 718 -25.96 66.12 16.84
CA ILE A 718 -25.90 64.67 16.65
C ILE A 718 -26.11 64.00 18.00
N VAL A 719 -27.13 63.14 18.12
CA VAL A 719 -27.36 62.31 19.32
C VAL A 719 -26.82 60.91 19.07
N TYR A 720 -26.22 60.29 20.08
CA TYR A 720 -25.68 58.93 20.05
C TYR A 720 -26.33 58.07 21.14
N ASP A 721 -26.64 56.81 20.83
CA ASP A 721 -26.96 55.78 21.84
C ASP A 721 -25.69 55.07 22.37
N VAL A 722 -25.90 54.16 23.32
CA VAL A 722 -24.87 53.31 23.92
C VAL A 722 -24.22 52.29 22.98
N ALA A 723 -24.89 51.90 21.88
CA ALA A 723 -24.30 51.09 20.83
C ALA A 723 -23.48 51.94 19.84
N GLY A 724 -23.63 53.27 19.89
CA GLY A 724 -23.03 54.25 19.01
C GLY A 724 -23.85 54.57 17.76
N ASN A 725 -25.12 54.14 17.64
CA ASN A 725 -25.99 54.65 16.58
C ASN A 725 -26.31 56.12 16.81
N SER A 726 -26.51 56.84 15.69
CA SER A 726 -26.59 58.29 15.73
C SER A 726 -27.68 58.86 14.84
N ALA A 727 -28.34 59.92 15.32
CA ALA A 727 -29.27 60.72 14.53
C ALA A 727 -28.83 62.18 14.51
N THR A 728 -28.95 62.81 13.35
CA THR A 728 -28.58 64.21 13.13
C THR A 728 -29.83 65.08 13.00
N PHE A 729 -29.83 66.23 13.69
CA PHE A 729 -30.87 67.25 13.62
C PHE A 729 -30.24 68.62 13.39
N THR A 730 -30.69 69.35 12.38
CA THR A 730 -30.20 70.70 12.07
C THR A 730 -31.20 71.77 12.50
N PHE A 731 -30.70 72.89 13.00
CA PHE A 731 -31.53 74.01 13.46
C PHE A 731 -30.79 75.34 13.35
N THR A 732 -31.53 76.44 13.29
CA THR A 732 -30.97 77.80 13.20
C THR A 732 -31.27 78.58 14.47
N LEU A 733 -30.25 79.23 15.06
CA LEU A 733 -30.40 80.12 16.21
C LEU A 733 -30.24 81.60 15.84
N ASN A 734 -31.04 82.47 16.46
CA ASN A 734 -31.00 83.93 16.29
C ASN A 734 -29.94 84.63 17.16
#